data_AF-A0AAN9URT7-F1
#
_entry.id   AF-A0AAN9URT7-F1
#
_cell.length_a   1.000
_cell.length_b   1.000
_cell.length_c   1.000
_cell.angle_alpha   90.00
_cell.angle_beta   90.00
_cell.angle_gamma   90.00
#
_symmetry.space_group_name_H-M   'P 1'
#
loop_
_entity.id
_entity.type
_entity.pdbx_description
1 polymer ?
#
loop_
_entity_poly.entity_id
_entity_poly.type
_entity_poly.pdbx_seq_one_letter_code
_entity_poly.pdbx_strand_id
1 'polypeptide(L)'
;MSAVGTQVQPQLRETHPCPLLEERFSVLKQSIIKPEDINRVIESYHRLTKALEKKADLIAQRGPNSIPEINFADLQSHGGLLPGDVADIARQAGCIVIRGVVPEEEASSWESELRSYTKRHPKVIGFPKHDPQNFGLFWTRPQVQIRSHPNVMKAMQAVSHLWHISREDSLFDLSSQAIYADRFRIRHPSKDFEYPLRAHQDSGSMERWEDPQYRACYQKIFDGRWEDYDPWCADHRSEAKTDLYSTGKSCSAFRSLQGWMSMSHTGTGEGTLRLVPELKLSTAYQLLRPYFILDEEFDDVTPLFPGASPGNLQFLPTNKLHPHLLLEKSMVGIPPVKPGDYVFWHCDLIHEVDRFHPGTVDSSVSYNGCVPLCPYNLENLVSMRQSFLDGKPPKDFQDYEYVEFEKDHEDHGARRENVLSLAGLRALGLEPFDEEEAGITSGQRAMRKLANQKLGFIKERSSMDCTFEADRSFGPSVSQCRRPFDFTLLFEQVFFQLVPSCIFIAVASGRLLILARSPVTVSFGILYIVKLCSIAVLIALELATLGLIADREHGTTPISVPAAALSVAAALALGVLSHFDHIRSKRSSILIGLYLTITLLLKSAMTRTYWHISGYKPVASTTLASVFVQMIVLGLESFNKRRWVKAEERTVSIEGSAGFLNRSFFTWLNGLLLTGFRRPLTPDDLHLIDDSLQTANVVPSFDRLQTTPTSGRFGLVVFSFRCLGLYILTPVIPRICLSGFTFAQPFVASALIEYLEGRELTSTNHGYGLIGASFLVYVGIAVADGWYRHLSNKAVAKIRGGLIDAIAQKMFRLRQEKGVEAKQGLWMAATEKRIAATKNMLASMKAIKMMGAGERIGSAIEKLRIQEFAASESFRTLLICSVSTSYATLALGPVVVLGAYLVPNMGAALGCFKRLEEFLQKPERVDDREVQMRGPPPDAYIGSPSNDSPPKEAARSEGPGHGPVVSMRNADLGWDEEVLLKGINMDVAKGEHIVITGVVGSGKSLLLNSILGEVQPKAGSIQVRGIGVAYCSQTTWLENLTAYENVFRRAANDEAWYQRVIDACALRDFLYSQPSGETIGTNGAKISGGEKQRLTAYSDRQAYFMNWIRQSSMLLRTVTALVLPTECLQLTTKDIFDLSRMPI
;
A
#
# COMPACT_ATOMS: atom_id res chain seq x y z
N MET A 1 -22.65 11.54 11.74
CA MET A 1 -23.38 12.51 10.89
C MET A 1 -23.84 11.78 9.65
N SER A 2 -25.02 11.14 9.73
CA SER A 2 -25.69 10.46 8.61
C SER A 2 -27.13 10.16 9.01
N ALA A 3 -27.99 11.18 9.07
CA ALA A 3 -29.44 11.01 9.19
C ALA A 3 -30.17 12.36 9.13
N VAL A 4 -30.21 13.01 7.96
CA VAL A 4 -31.33 13.85 7.45
C VAL A 4 -31.00 14.06 5.96
N GLY A 5 -31.81 13.58 5.00
CA GLY A 5 -31.59 13.95 3.59
C GLY A 5 -32.17 13.05 2.48
N THR A 6 -32.76 11.90 2.76
CA THR A 6 -33.09 10.90 1.71
C THR A 6 -34.56 10.84 1.25
N GLN A 7 -35.35 11.90 1.40
CA GLN A 7 -36.75 11.90 0.92
C GLN A 7 -37.11 12.91 -0.20
N VAL A 8 -36.23 13.86 -0.55
CA VAL A 8 -36.58 14.94 -1.51
C VAL A 8 -36.24 14.58 -2.98
N GLN A 9 -35.28 13.67 -3.21
CA GLN A 9 -34.71 13.42 -4.54
C GLN A 9 -35.61 12.72 -5.61
N PRO A 10 -36.60 11.85 -5.28
CA PRO A 10 -37.36 11.16 -6.33
C PRO A 10 -38.37 12.05 -7.07
N GLN A 11 -38.99 13.04 -6.40
CA GLN A 11 -40.07 13.85 -6.98
C GLN A 11 -39.58 14.97 -7.91
N LEU A 12 -38.38 15.52 -7.67
CA LEU A 12 -37.77 16.56 -8.51
C LEU A 12 -37.34 16.07 -9.89
N ARG A 13 -37.13 14.75 -10.05
CA ARG A 13 -36.69 14.13 -11.32
C ARG A 13 -37.74 14.21 -12.43
N GLU A 14 -39.02 14.36 -12.08
CA GLU A 14 -40.13 14.29 -13.05
C GLU A 14 -40.70 15.66 -13.45
N THR A 15 -40.33 16.76 -12.76
CA THR A 15 -41.04 18.06 -12.88
C THR A 15 -40.21 19.23 -13.42
N HIS A 16 -38.87 19.25 -13.26
CA HIS A 16 -38.06 20.41 -13.64
C HIS A 16 -37.10 20.12 -14.82
N PRO A 17 -36.98 21.01 -15.83
CA PRO A 17 -36.16 20.78 -17.04
C PRO A 17 -34.64 20.85 -16.81
N CYS A 18 -34.18 21.11 -15.58
CA CYS A 18 -32.76 21.23 -15.23
C CYS A 18 -32.24 19.88 -14.69
N PRO A 19 -31.10 19.36 -15.17
CA PRO A 19 -30.56 18.09 -14.68
C PRO A 19 -30.08 18.21 -13.23
N LEU A 20 -30.36 17.18 -12.43
CA LEU A 20 -29.86 17.06 -11.05
C LEU A 20 -28.39 16.65 -11.07
N LEU A 21 -27.52 17.46 -10.44
CA LEU A 21 -26.09 17.18 -10.32
C LEU A 21 -25.74 16.41 -9.04
N GLU A 22 -24.47 16.05 -8.88
CA GLU A 22 -23.91 15.40 -7.70
C GLU A 22 -24.10 16.22 -6.42
N GLU A 23 -24.22 15.56 -5.27
CA GLU A 23 -24.48 16.21 -3.97
C GLU A 23 -23.40 17.23 -3.58
N ARG A 24 -22.16 17.08 -4.05
CA ARG A 24 -21.09 18.07 -3.83
C ARG A 24 -21.44 19.48 -4.32
N PHE A 25 -22.35 19.60 -5.30
CA PHE A 25 -22.80 20.90 -5.81
C PHE A 25 -23.80 21.60 -4.87
N SER A 26 -24.48 20.84 -4.00
CA SER A 26 -25.23 21.39 -2.87
C SER A 26 -24.28 22.02 -1.85
N VAL A 27 -23.23 21.27 -1.48
CA VAL A 27 -22.17 21.77 -0.58
C VAL A 27 -21.46 22.99 -1.19
N LEU A 28 -21.22 22.98 -2.50
CA LEU A 28 -20.66 24.13 -3.20
C LEU A 28 -21.55 25.37 -3.04
N LYS A 29 -22.87 25.26 -3.29
CA LYS A 29 -23.80 26.39 -3.13
C LYS A 29 -23.73 27.00 -1.73
N GLN A 30 -23.77 26.16 -0.70
CA GLN A 30 -23.68 26.55 0.71
C GLN A 30 -22.33 27.18 1.07
N SER A 31 -21.26 26.85 0.36
CA SER A 31 -19.93 27.42 0.60
C SER A 31 -19.74 28.82 0.00
N ILE A 32 -20.54 29.19 -1.01
CA ILE A 32 -20.40 30.44 -1.76
C ILE A 32 -21.13 31.59 -1.06
N ILE A 33 -22.38 31.37 -0.67
CA ILE A 33 -23.20 32.38 0.03
C ILE A 33 -23.23 32.02 1.51
N LYS A 34 -22.72 32.92 2.34
CA LYS A 34 -22.68 32.71 3.79
C LYS A 34 -24.07 32.87 4.40
N PRO A 35 -24.41 32.15 5.49
CA PRO A 35 -25.71 32.25 6.14
C PRO A 35 -26.11 33.67 6.53
N GLU A 36 -25.15 34.51 6.94
CA GLU A 36 -25.37 35.91 7.29
C GLU A 36 -25.75 36.82 6.12
N ASP A 37 -25.43 36.43 4.88
CA ASP A 37 -25.66 37.24 3.67
C ASP A 37 -26.92 36.83 2.90
N ILE A 38 -27.58 35.71 3.26
CA ILE A 38 -28.75 35.15 2.55
C ILE A 38 -29.85 36.19 2.34
N ASN A 39 -30.27 36.90 3.39
CA ASN A 39 -31.34 37.91 3.29
C ASN A 39 -30.97 39.04 2.31
N ARG A 40 -29.69 39.46 2.31
CA ARG A 40 -29.20 40.49 1.39
C ARG A 40 -29.22 39.97 -0.04
N VAL A 41 -28.85 38.72 -0.27
CA VAL A 41 -28.90 38.10 -1.61
C VAL A 41 -30.33 38.01 -2.13
N ILE A 42 -31.29 37.59 -1.30
CA ILE A 42 -32.72 37.53 -1.66
C ILE A 42 -33.22 38.92 -2.11
N GLU A 43 -32.98 39.95 -1.31
CA GLU A 43 -33.34 41.32 -1.68
C GLU A 43 -32.66 41.77 -2.97
N SER A 44 -31.38 41.41 -3.15
CA SER A 44 -30.61 41.75 -4.35
C SER A 44 -31.17 41.11 -5.61
N TYR A 45 -31.65 39.86 -5.53
CA TYR A 45 -32.23 39.13 -6.65
C TYR A 45 -33.56 39.77 -7.09
N HIS A 46 -34.41 40.20 -6.15
CA HIS A 46 -35.64 40.92 -6.49
C HIS A 46 -35.39 42.31 -7.11
N ARG A 47 -34.32 43.02 -6.69
CA ARG A 47 -33.90 44.27 -7.35
C ARG A 47 -33.42 43.99 -8.77
N LEU A 48 -32.65 42.92 -8.93
CA LEU A 48 -32.05 42.50 -10.20
C LEU A 48 -33.08 42.13 -11.25
N THR A 49 -34.08 41.30 -10.91
CA THR A 49 -35.11 40.86 -11.87
C THR A 49 -35.94 42.04 -12.40
N LYS A 50 -36.30 42.99 -11.52
CA LYS A 50 -36.99 44.24 -11.91
C LYS A 50 -36.13 45.11 -12.84
N ALA A 51 -34.84 45.24 -12.54
CA ALA A 51 -33.91 46.00 -13.38
C ALA A 51 -33.74 45.35 -14.76
N LEU A 52 -33.67 44.02 -14.80
CA LEU A 52 -33.52 43.22 -16.00
C LEU A 52 -34.76 43.31 -16.91
N GLU A 53 -35.97 43.25 -16.35
CA GLU A 53 -37.22 43.43 -17.09
C GLU A 53 -37.31 44.82 -17.74
N LYS A 54 -37.05 45.88 -16.95
CA LYS A 54 -37.03 47.26 -17.46
C LYS A 54 -36.00 47.43 -18.58
N LYS A 55 -34.83 46.81 -18.46
CA LYS A 55 -33.78 46.88 -19.48
C LYS A 55 -34.15 46.08 -20.73
N ALA A 56 -34.76 44.91 -20.58
CA ALA A 56 -35.24 44.10 -21.71
C ALA A 56 -36.28 44.86 -22.54
N ASP A 57 -37.20 45.60 -21.92
CA ASP A 57 -38.16 46.45 -22.64
C ASP A 57 -37.47 47.59 -23.40
N LEU A 58 -36.45 48.22 -22.80
CA LEU A 58 -35.67 49.26 -23.47
C LEU A 58 -34.88 48.72 -24.67
N ILE A 59 -34.30 47.52 -24.54
CA ILE A 59 -33.58 46.84 -25.62
C ILE A 59 -34.55 46.49 -26.75
N ALA A 60 -35.72 45.92 -26.44
CA ALA A 60 -36.74 45.60 -27.42
C ALA A 60 -37.23 46.84 -28.19
N GLN A 61 -37.35 47.99 -27.52
CA GLN A 61 -37.73 49.26 -28.17
C GLN A 61 -36.64 49.80 -29.11
N ARG A 62 -35.36 49.67 -28.74
CA ARG A 62 -34.23 50.16 -29.55
C ARG A 62 -33.82 49.20 -30.66
N GLY A 63 -34.05 47.90 -30.49
CA GLY A 63 -33.60 46.88 -31.42
C GLY A 63 -32.08 46.92 -31.62
N PRO A 64 -31.58 46.79 -32.87
CA PRO A 64 -30.15 46.84 -33.17
C PRO A 64 -29.43 48.12 -32.71
N ASN A 65 -30.15 49.25 -32.61
CA ASN A 65 -29.59 50.54 -32.15
C ASN A 65 -29.20 50.55 -30.66
N SER A 66 -29.42 49.44 -29.94
CA SER A 66 -28.90 49.25 -28.57
C SER A 66 -27.43 48.84 -28.53
N ILE A 67 -26.85 48.44 -29.67
CA ILE A 67 -25.43 48.09 -29.81
C ILE A 67 -24.66 49.33 -30.26
N PRO A 68 -23.61 49.75 -29.54
CA PRO A 68 -22.86 50.96 -29.88
C PRO A 68 -21.99 50.76 -31.12
N GLU A 69 -21.84 51.83 -31.88
CA GLU A 69 -21.07 51.88 -33.12
C GLU A 69 -20.12 53.08 -33.10
N ILE A 70 -18.93 52.93 -33.68
CA ILE A 70 -17.96 54.02 -33.87
C ILE A 70 -17.19 53.83 -35.17
N ASN A 71 -16.84 54.90 -35.87
CA ASN A 71 -15.94 54.79 -37.02
C ASN A 71 -14.49 54.66 -36.56
N PHE A 72 -13.72 53.82 -37.25
CA PHE A 72 -12.30 53.67 -36.97
C PHE A 72 -11.52 54.99 -37.14
N ALA A 73 -11.94 55.86 -38.07
CA ALA A 73 -11.37 57.20 -38.23
C ALA A 73 -11.54 58.08 -36.99
N ASP A 74 -12.68 57.96 -36.29
CA ASP A 74 -12.95 58.70 -35.06
C ASP A 74 -12.10 58.17 -33.90
N LEU A 75 -11.83 56.86 -33.87
CA LEU A 75 -10.89 56.24 -32.92
C LEU A 75 -9.45 56.73 -33.17
N GLN A 76 -9.04 56.86 -34.44
CA GLN A 76 -7.72 57.38 -34.79
C GLN A 76 -7.54 58.86 -34.41
N SER A 77 -8.57 59.69 -34.58
CA SER A 77 -8.51 61.11 -34.19
C SER A 77 -8.43 61.30 -32.67
N HIS A 78 -8.88 60.31 -31.89
CA HIS A 78 -8.77 60.27 -30.41
C HIS A 78 -7.55 59.47 -29.91
N GLY A 79 -6.44 59.51 -30.65
CA GLY A 79 -5.18 58.90 -30.20
C GLY A 79 -5.21 57.37 -30.10
N GLY A 80 -6.17 56.70 -30.75
CA GLY A 80 -6.31 55.25 -30.70
C GLY A 80 -7.16 54.73 -29.53
N LEU A 81 -7.85 55.61 -28.80
CA LEU A 81 -8.71 55.25 -27.68
C LEU A 81 -10.19 55.53 -28.00
N LEU A 82 -11.09 54.83 -27.31
CA LEU A 82 -12.52 55.11 -27.39
C LEU A 82 -12.84 56.42 -26.65
N PRO A 83 -13.67 57.32 -27.23
CA PRO A 83 -14.24 58.45 -26.51
C PRO A 83 -14.97 57.99 -25.24
N GLY A 84 -14.92 58.79 -24.17
CA GLY A 84 -15.40 58.37 -22.84
C GLY A 84 -16.89 57.99 -22.82
N ASP A 85 -17.73 58.74 -23.53
CA ASP A 85 -19.16 58.47 -23.68
C ASP A 85 -19.43 57.16 -24.44
N VAL A 86 -18.70 56.92 -25.53
CA VAL A 86 -18.78 55.67 -26.29
C VAL A 86 -18.29 54.49 -25.47
N ALA A 87 -17.18 54.66 -24.73
CA ALA A 87 -16.62 53.64 -23.86
C ALA A 87 -17.62 53.24 -22.76
N ASP A 88 -18.32 54.18 -22.14
CA ASP A 88 -19.31 53.88 -21.11
C ASP A 88 -20.53 53.13 -21.67
N ILE A 89 -21.01 53.50 -22.85
CA ILE A 89 -22.09 52.77 -23.52
C ILE A 89 -21.62 51.36 -23.91
N ALA A 90 -20.40 51.22 -24.43
CA ALA A 90 -19.80 49.92 -24.75
C ALA A 90 -19.60 49.05 -23.49
N ARG A 91 -19.21 49.65 -22.36
CA ARG A 91 -19.09 48.93 -21.08
C ARG A 91 -20.43 48.40 -20.59
N GLN A 92 -21.50 49.20 -20.73
CA GLN A 92 -22.84 48.79 -20.35
C GLN A 92 -23.39 47.70 -21.27
N ALA A 93 -23.27 47.89 -22.59
CA ALA A 93 -23.77 46.95 -23.58
C ALA A 93 -22.93 45.67 -23.65
N GLY A 94 -21.65 45.73 -23.24
CA GLY A 94 -20.71 44.61 -23.35
C GLY A 94 -20.27 44.31 -24.77
N CYS A 95 -20.55 45.16 -25.74
CA CYS A 95 -20.23 44.95 -27.15
C CYS A 95 -20.06 46.28 -27.88
N ILE A 96 -19.44 46.26 -29.07
CA ILE A 96 -19.24 47.41 -29.93
C ILE A 96 -18.99 46.99 -31.38
N VAL A 97 -19.44 47.80 -32.33
CA VAL A 97 -19.08 47.68 -33.76
C VAL A 97 -18.15 48.84 -34.14
N ILE A 98 -16.97 48.52 -34.65
CA ILE A 98 -16.02 49.50 -35.19
C ILE A 98 -16.10 49.47 -36.71
N ARG A 99 -16.54 50.57 -37.30
CA ARG A 99 -16.79 50.71 -38.73
C ARG A 99 -15.53 51.04 -39.51
N GLY A 100 -15.34 50.38 -40.65
CA GLY A 100 -14.25 50.68 -41.59
C GLY A 100 -12.85 50.55 -41.00
N VAL A 101 -12.58 49.48 -40.23
CA VAL A 101 -11.23 49.20 -39.69
C VAL A 101 -10.26 48.89 -40.83
N VAL A 102 -10.73 48.12 -41.81
CA VAL A 102 -10.01 47.81 -43.05
C VAL A 102 -10.82 48.37 -44.23
N PRO A 103 -10.18 48.87 -45.29
CA PRO A 103 -10.88 49.27 -46.51
C PRO A 103 -11.75 48.14 -47.08
N GLU A 104 -12.94 48.50 -47.56
CA GLU A 104 -13.95 47.55 -48.04
C GLU A 104 -13.42 46.65 -49.16
N GLU A 105 -12.69 47.24 -50.14
CA GLU A 105 -12.08 46.50 -51.26
C GLU A 105 -11.08 45.43 -50.78
N GLU A 106 -10.26 45.76 -49.78
CA GLU A 106 -9.26 44.84 -49.22
C GLU A 106 -9.95 43.69 -48.48
N ALA A 107 -10.95 43.99 -47.64
CA ALA A 107 -11.71 42.98 -46.92
C ALA A 107 -12.52 42.05 -47.84
N SER A 108 -13.10 42.58 -48.92
CA SER A 108 -13.77 41.77 -49.95
C SER A 108 -12.80 40.92 -50.78
N SER A 109 -11.57 41.41 -51.00
CA SER A 109 -10.53 40.62 -51.67
C SER A 109 -10.14 39.37 -50.84
N TRP A 110 -10.05 39.51 -49.52
CA TRP A 110 -9.83 38.39 -48.60
C TRP A 110 -10.92 37.34 -48.66
N GLU A 111 -12.20 37.75 -48.74
CA GLU A 111 -13.31 36.81 -48.94
C GLU A 111 -13.13 35.99 -50.23
N SER A 112 -12.80 36.68 -51.33
CA SER A 112 -12.62 36.07 -52.63
C SER A 112 -11.44 35.09 -52.64
N GLU A 113 -10.34 35.43 -51.96
CA GLU A 113 -9.19 34.56 -51.75
C GLU A 113 -9.53 33.33 -50.91
N LEU A 114 -10.27 33.47 -49.80
CA LEU A 114 -10.71 32.35 -48.97
C LEU A 114 -11.60 31.38 -49.75
N ARG A 115 -12.53 31.90 -50.56
CA ARG A 115 -13.37 31.07 -51.45
C ARG A 115 -12.56 30.35 -52.51
N SER A 116 -11.58 31.03 -53.09
CA SER A 116 -10.67 30.42 -54.06
C SER A 116 -9.83 29.32 -53.40
N TYR A 117 -9.39 29.53 -52.17
CA TYR A 117 -8.64 28.55 -51.38
C TYR A 117 -9.47 27.29 -51.10
N THR A 118 -10.70 27.43 -50.59
CA THR A 118 -11.56 26.27 -50.28
C THR A 118 -12.02 25.52 -51.53
N LYS A 119 -12.13 26.19 -52.68
CA LYS A 119 -12.40 25.52 -53.96
C LYS A 119 -11.21 24.71 -54.47
N ARG A 120 -9.98 25.20 -54.27
CA ARG A 120 -8.76 24.48 -54.68
C ARG A 120 -8.44 23.31 -53.75
N HIS A 121 -8.84 23.41 -52.49
CA HIS A 121 -8.62 22.40 -51.45
C HIS A 121 -9.95 21.89 -50.89
N PRO A 122 -10.70 21.06 -51.64
CA PRO A 122 -12.08 20.70 -51.29
C PRO A 122 -12.20 19.66 -50.16
N LYS A 123 -11.09 19.06 -49.68
CA LYS A 123 -11.10 18.05 -48.61
C LYS A 123 -10.73 18.64 -47.25
N VAL A 124 -10.47 19.95 -47.19
CA VAL A 124 -10.27 20.67 -45.93
C VAL A 124 -11.49 20.50 -45.03
N ILE A 125 -11.24 20.45 -43.73
CA ILE A 125 -12.29 20.24 -42.75
C ILE A 125 -13.27 21.42 -42.74
N GLY A 126 -14.57 21.12 -42.67
CA GLY A 126 -15.58 22.11 -42.39
C GLY A 126 -16.93 21.54 -41.97
N PHE A 127 -17.78 22.41 -41.44
CA PHE A 127 -19.04 22.05 -40.80
C PHE A 127 -20.21 22.86 -41.40
N PRO A 128 -21.34 22.24 -41.72
CA PRO A 128 -21.58 20.78 -41.79
C PRO A 128 -20.71 20.04 -42.84
N LYS A 129 -20.48 18.73 -42.69
CA LYS A 129 -19.54 17.95 -43.55
C LYS A 129 -19.88 17.97 -45.05
N HIS A 130 -21.16 18.04 -45.42
CA HIS A 130 -21.62 17.97 -46.82
C HIS A 130 -21.83 19.33 -47.48
N ASP A 131 -21.89 20.40 -46.68
CA ASP A 131 -22.01 21.79 -47.12
C ASP A 131 -21.20 22.66 -46.15
N PRO A 132 -19.86 22.67 -46.26
CA PRO A 132 -19.01 23.37 -45.32
C PRO A 132 -19.26 24.88 -45.31
N GLN A 133 -19.72 25.41 -44.19
CA GLN A 133 -19.93 26.86 -43.99
C GLN A 133 -19.00 27.43 -42.91
N ASN A 134 -18.61 26.61 -41.93
CA ASN A 134 -17.54 26.93 -40.98
C ASN A 134 -16.31 26.09 -41.33
N PHE A 135 -15.21 26.75 -41.70
CA PHE A 135 -14.00 26.07 -42.18
C PHE A 135 -12.98 25.93 -41.06
N GLY A 136 -12.46 24.72 -40.81
CA GLY A 136 -11.39 24.47 -39.84
C GLY A 136 -10.01 24.78 -40.42
N LEU A 137 -9.87 26.00 -40.95
CA LEU A 137 -8.65 26.58 -41.50
C LEU A 137 -8.22 27.74 -40.62
N PHE A 138 -6.92 27.91 -40.42
CA PHE A 138 -6.37 28.83 -39.42
C PHE A 138 -5.30 29.74 -39.99
N TRP A 139 -4.55 29.26 -40.98
CA TRP A 139 -3.32 29.92 -41.44
C TRP A 139 -3.35 30.23 -42.93
N THR A 140 -4.52 30.46 -43.52
CA THR A 140 -4.61 31.02 -44.87
C THR A 140 -4.01 32.43 -44.91
N ARG A 141 -3.55 32.87 -46.09
CA ARG A 141 -2.96 34.20 -46.24
C ARG A 141 -3.91 35.32 -45.78
N PRO A 142 -5.20 35.34 -46.17
CA PRO A 142 -6.16 36.31 -45.65
C PRO A 142 -6.27 36.31 -44.12
N GLN A 143 -6.35 35.15 -43.47
CA GLN A 143 -6.45 35.08 -42.00
C GLN A 143 -5.20 35.63 -41.29
N VAL A 144 -4.00 35.30 -41.79
CA VAL A 144 -2.75 35.84 -41.23
C VAL A 144 -2.67 37.35 -41.42
N GLN A 145 -3.08 37.86 -42.58
CA GLN A 145 -3.12 39.29 -42.87
C GLN A 145 -4.14 40.02 -41.99
N ILE A 146 -5.38 39.53 -41.89
CA ILE A 146 -6.43 40.10 -41.02
C ILE A 146 -5.91 40.26 -39.59
N ARG A 147 -5.36 39.20 -38.99
CA ARG A 147 -4.92 39.21 -37.59
C ARG A 147 -3.70 40.10 -37.35
N SER A 148 -2.90 40.37 -38.37
CA SER A 148 -1.67 41.15 -38.27
C SER A 148 -1.78 42.56 -38.88
N HIS A 149 -2.93 42.92 -39.44
CA HIS A 149 -3.16 44.20 -40.08
C HIS A 149 -3.04 45.34 -39.05
N PRO A 150 -2.31 46.43 -39.37
CA PRO A 150 -2.03 47.50 -38.40
C PRO A 150 -3.28 48.16 -37.81
N ASN A 151 -4.35 48.33 -38.60
CA ASN A 151 -5.61 48.89 -38.10
C ASN A 151 -6.36 47.93 -37.17
N VAL A 152 -6.27 46.62 -37.44
CA VAL A 152 -6.88 45.57 -36.61
C VAL A 152 -6.21 45.54 -35.24
N MET A 153 -4.88 45.56 -35.21
CA MET A 153 -4.11 45.63 -33.96
C MET A 153 -4.47 46.88 -33.14
N LYS A 154 -4.64 48.04 -33.78
CA LYS A 154 -5.07 49.28 -33.12
C LYS A 154 -6.50 49.20 -32.60
N ALA A 155 -7.43 48.63 -33.38
CA ALA A 155 -8.81 48.43 -32.95
C ALA A 155 -8.90 47.50 -31.73
N MET A 156 -8.17 46.38 -31.75
CA MET A 156 -8.05 45.46 -30.60
C MET A 156 -7.45 46.15 -29.37
N GLN A 157 -6.38 46.93 -29.56
CA GLN A 157 -5.78 47.71 -28.48
C GLN A 157 -6.78 48.70 -27.86
N ALA A 158 -7.57 49.41 -28.67
CA ALA A 158 -8.55 50.37 -28.18
C ALA A 158 -9.64 49.71 -27.31
N VAL A 159 -10.19 48.57 -27.75
CA VAL A 159 -11.22 47.86 -26.97
C VAL A 159 -10.64 47.13 -25.76
N SER A 160 -9.35 46.75 -25.79
CA SER A 160 -8.65 46.20 -24.63
C SER A 160 -8.62 47.18 -23.45
N HIS A 161 -8.57 48.49 -23.70
CA HIS A 161 -8.61 49.55 -22.67
C HIS A 161 -9.99 49.77 -22.03
N LEU A 162 -11.04 49.07 -22.48
CA LEU A 162 -12.29 49.03 -21.73
C LEU A 162 -12.11 48.30 -20.40
N TRP A 163 -11.16 47.36 -20.35
CA TRP A 163 -10.74 46.64 -19.15
C TRP A 163 -9.75 47.45 -18.30
N HIS A 164 -9.70 47.14 -17.02
CA HIS A 164 -8.70 47.66 -16.10
C HIS A 164 -8.24 46.60 -15.09
N ILE A 165 -7.16 46.92 -14.37
CA ILE A 165 -6.52 46.08 -13.37
C ILE A 165 -6.32 46.97 -12.13
N SER A 166 -6.67 46.48 -10.94
CA SER A 166 -6.59 47.27 -9.70
C SER A 166 -5.15 47.46 -9.20
N ARG A 167 -4.25 46.56 -9.60
CA ARG A 167 -2.86 46.48 -9.15
C ARG A 167 -1.87 46.70 -10.28
N GLU A 168 -1.06 47.76 -10.19
CA GLU A 168 -0.05 48.10 -11.21
C GLU A 168 1.09 47.08 -11.32
N ASP A 169 1.32 46.27 -10.28
CA ASP A 169 2.33 45.22 -10.23
C ASP A 169 1.83 43.85 -10.73
N SER A 170 0.56 43.75 -11.10
CA SER A 170 -0.02 42.52 -11.65
C SER A 170 0.63 42.16 -12.98
N LEU A 171 0.95 40.88 -13.18
CA LEU A 171 1.51 40.37 -14.44
C LEU A 171 0.42 40.35 -15.51
N PHE A 172 0.07 41.50 -16.06
CA PHE A 172 -0.97 41.60 -17.06
C PHE A 172 -0.72 42.84 -17.91
N ASP A 173 -0.77 42.66 -19.23
CA ASP A 173 -0.57 43.72 -20.20
C ASP A 173 -1.75 43.81 -21.18
N LEU A 174 -2.67 44.73 -20.89
CA LEU A 174 -3.80 45.07 -21.74
C LEU A 174 -3.39 45.82 -23.02
N SER A 175 -2.19 46.42 -23.07
CA SER A 175 -1.73 47.20 -24.22
C SER A 175 -1.18 46.31 -25.33
N SER A 176 -0.61 45.15 -24.99
CA SER A 176 -0.12 44.15 -25.93
C SER A 176 -1.17 43.08 -26.21
N GLN A 177 -1.23 42.63 -27.45
CA GLN A 177 -2.11 41.53 -27.87
C GLN A 177 -1.28 40.28 -28.17
N ALA A 178 -1.83 39.11 -27.85
CA ALA A 178 -1.45 37.83 -28.41
C ALA A 178 -2.45 37.45 -29.51
N ILE A 179 -2.03 36.66 -30.49
CA ILE A 179 -2.94 36.15 -31.53
C ILE A 179 -3.41 34.75 -31.13
N TYR A 180 -4.72 34.61 -31.03
CA TYR A 180 -5.41 33.32 -31.03
C TYR A 180 -5.93 33.04 -32.42
N ALA A 181 -5.39 32.02 -33.10
CA ALA A 181 -5.82 31.67 -34.43
C ALA A 181 -7.14 30.88 -34.40
N ASP A 182 -8.20 31.48 -34.94
CA ASP A 182 -9.53 30.88 -35.05
C ASP A 182 -9.97 30.78 -36.52
N ARG A 183 -11.08 30.11 -36.75
CA ARG A 183 -11.64 29.76 -38.05
C ARG A 183 -12.21 30.97 -38.78
N PHE A 184 -12.76 30.73 -39.97
CA PHE A 184 -13.65 31.67 -40.65
C PHE A 184 -14.95 30.95 -41.03
N ARG A 185 -15.98 31.76 -41.30
CA ARG A 185 -17.30 31.29 -41.71
C ARG A 185 -17.72 31.98 -42.99
N ILE A 186 -18.23 31.21 -43.94
CA ILE A 186 -18.93 31.68 -45.13
C ILE A 186 -20.30 31.02 -45.11
N ARG A 187 -21.30 31.76 -44.64
CA ARG A 187 -22.66 31.23 -44.46
C ARG A 187 -23.53 31.55 -45.66
N HIS A 188 -24.07 30.53 -46.31
CA HIS A 188 -24.92 30.72 -47.49
C HIS A 188 -26.35 31.14 -47.11
N PRO A 189 -27.03 31.92 -47.95
CA PRO A 189 -28.45 32.18 -47.82
C PRO A 189 -29.26 30.89 -47.73
N SER A 190 -30.06 30.77 -46.69
CA SER A 190 -31.01 29.67 -46.52
C SER A 190 -32.15 30.07 -45.59
N LYS A 191 -33.38 29.78 -46.06
CA LYS A 191 -34.61 29.97 -45.28
C LYS A 191 -34.97 28.74 -44.46
N ASP A 192 -34.45 27.57 -44.82
CA ASP A 192 -34.83 26.28 -44.25
C ASP A 192 -33.74 25.68 -43.35
N PHE A 193 -32.50 26.14 -43.48
CA PHE A 193 -31.38 25.67 -42.66
C PHE A 193 -31.25 26.49 -41.38
N GLU A 194 -31.60 25.87 -40.25
CA GLU A 194 -31.43 26.45 -38.93
C GLU A 194 -29.99 26.25 -38.41
N TYR A 195 -29.38 27.32 -37.90
CA TYR A 195 -28.07 27.25 -37.25
C TYR A 195 -28.17 26.48 -35.92
N PRO A 196 -27.32 25.46 -35.67
CA PRO A 196 -27.52 24.52 -34.57
C PRO A 196 -27.23 25.10 -33.18
N LEU A 197 -26.38 26.13 -33.07
CA LEU A 197 -25.96 26.71 -31.80
C LEU A 197 -26.91 27.84 -31.38
N ARG A 198 -27.57 27.65 -30.22
CA ARG A 198 -28.50 28.62 -29.60
C ARG A 198 -27.75 29.67 -28.77
N ALA A 199 -28.48 30.60 -28.17
CA ALA A 199 -27.99 31.48 -27.11
C ALA A 199 -27.06 30.75 -26.13
N HIS A 200 -25.85 31.27 -25.99
CA HIS A 200 -24.83 30.72 -25.11
C HIS A 200 -23.85 31.80 -24.65
N GLN A 201 -23.03 31.42 -23.68
CA GLN A 201 -21.85 32.15 -23.24
C GLN A 201 -20.69 31.17 -23.16
N ASP A 202 -19.58 31.48 -23.82
CA ASP A 202 -18.39 30.63 -23.86
C ASP A 202 -17.54 30.78 -22.59
N SER A 203 -16.33 30.20 -22.62
CA SER A 203 -15.30 30.35 -21.59
C SER A 203 -15.69 29.71 -20.27
N GLY A 204 -16.22 28.49 -20.34
CA GLY A 204 -16.63 27.68 -19.18
C GLY A 204 -18.14 27.68 -18.98
N SER A 205 -18.64 26.75 -18.17
CA SER A 205 -20.01 26.76 -17.66
C SER A 205 -19.99 26.72 -16.13
N MET A 206 -19.80 25.55 -15.52
CA MET A 206 -19.78 25.33 -14.07
C MET A 206 -18.59 26.00 -13.39
N GLU A 207 -17.51 26.22 -14.12
CA GLU A 207 -16.28 26.84 -13.65
C GLU A 207 -16.52 28.19 -12.99
N ARG A 208 -17.54 28.95 -13.43
CA ARG A 208 -17.90 30.26 -12.85
C ARG A 208 -18.27 30.19 -11.36
N TRP A 209 -18.80 29.06 -10.91
CA TRP A 209 -19.13 28.83 -9.50
C TRP A 209 -18.07 28.01 -8.78
N GLU A 210 -17.48 27.04 -9.47
CA GLU A 210 -16.62 26.04 -8.85
C GLU A 210 -15.17 26.51 -8.69
N ASP A 211 -14.58 27.12 -9.72
CA ASP A 211 -13.20 27.59 -9.69
C ASP A 211 -13.07 28.79 -8.74
N PRO A 212 -12.18 28.75 -7.74
CA PRO A 212 -12.05 29.86 -6.78
C PRO A 212 -11.66 31.19 -7.40
N GLN A 213 -10.80 31.20 -8.42
CA GLN A 213 -10.34 32.43 -9.08
C GLN A 213 -11.43 32.98 -10.01
N TYR A 214 -12.08 32.10 -10.77
CA TYR A 214 -13.21 32.51 -11.59
C TYR A 214 -14.36 33.04 -10.72
N ARG A 215 -14.70 32.35 -9.63
CA ARG A 215 -15.70 32.80 -8.66
C ARG A 215 -15.34 34.15 -8.03
N ALA A 216 -14.06 34.41 -7.75
CA ALA A 216 -13.61 35.68 -7.18
C ALA A 216 -13.91 36.88 -8.09
N CYS A 217 -13.94 36.70 -9.42
CA CYS A 217 -14.39 37.73 -10.36
C CYS A 217 -15.82 38.22 -10.05
N TYR A 218 -16.66 37.35 -9.48
CA TYR A 218 -18.08 37.59 -9.27
C TYR A 218 -18.46 37.78 -7.79
N GLN A 219 -17.48 37.91 -6.89
CA GLN A 219 -17.72 37.91 -5.45
C GLN A 219 -18.77 38.95 -5.01
N LYS A 220 -18.77 40.14 -5.63
CA LYS A 220 -19.75 41.21 -5.34
C LYS A 220 -21.20 40.78 -5.60
N ILE A 221 -21.43 39.92 -6.59
CA ILE A 221 -22.75 39.38 -6.90
C ILE A 221 -23.20 38.42 -5.79
N PHE A 222 -22.33 37.51 -5.37
CA PHE A 222 -22.61 36.55 -4.30
C PHE A 222 -22.75 37.22 -2.91
N ASP A 223 -22.13 38.38 -2.71
CA ASP A 223 -22.32 39.24 -1.52
C ASP A 223 -23.68 39.97 -1.50
N GLY A 224 -24.52 39.84 -2.54
CA GLY A 224 -25.79 40.56 -2.69
C GLY A 224 -25.64 42.04 -3.10
N ARG A 225 -24.50 42.40 -3.71
CA ARG A 225 -24.15 43.76 -4.16
C ARG A 225 -23.76 43.77 -5.63
N TRP A 226 -24.59 43.18 -6.48
CA TRP A 226 -24.33 43.11 -7.92
C TRP A 226 -24.23 44.50 -8.57
N GLU A 227 -24.74 45.55 -7.94
CA GLU A 227 -24.59 46.94 -8.40
C GLU A 227 -23.11 47.38 -8.43
N ASP A 228 -22.33 46.92 -7.44
CA ASP A 228 -20.88 47.15 -7.29
C ASP A 228 -20.03 46.21 -8.15
N TYR A 229 -20.63 45.20 -8.78
CA TYR A 229 -19.91 44.29 -9.67
C TYR A 229 -19.42 45.04 -10.91
N ASP A 230 -18.13 44.88 -11.21
CA ASP A 230 -17.51 45.44 -12.40
C ASP A 230 -17.07 44.31 -13.34
N PRO A 231 -17.77 44.11 -14.48
CA PRO A 231 -17.39 43.11 -15.46
C PRO A 231 -16.01 43.32 -16.09
N TRP A 232 -15.50 44.57 -16.08
CA TRP A 232 -14.30 44.99 -16.81
C TRP A 232 -13.02 44.94 -15.96
N CYS A 233 -13.07 44.36 -14.76
CA CYS A 233 -11.90 44.12 -13.93
C CYS A 233 -11.23 42.78 -14.27
N ALA A 234 -9.94 42.81 -14.64
CA ALA A 234 -9.19 41.64 -15.08
C ALA A 234 -8.42 40.89 -13.96
N ASP A 235 -8.41 41.41 -12.73
CA ASP A 235 -7.52 40.95 -11.64
C ASP A 235 -7.47 39.43 -11.46
N HIS A 236 -8.64 38.78 -11.38
CA HIS A 236 -8.76 37.33 -11.20
C HIS A 236 -8.94 36.55 -12.51
N ARG A 237 -9.12 37.24 -13.65
CA ARG A 237 -9.40 36.61 -14.94
C ARG A 237 -8.22 35.81 -15.48
N SER A 238 -7.00 36.30 -15.27
CA SER A 238 -5.79 35.62 -15.73
C SER A 238 -5.50 34.32 -14.97
N GLU A 239 -6.04 34.16 -13.76
CA GLU A 239 -5.85 32.96 -12.94
C GLU A 239 -7.06 32.00 -13.01
N ALA A 240 -8.17 32.46 -13.59
CA ALA A 240 -9.40 31.70 -13.70
C ALA A 240 -9.25 30.50 -14.62
N LYS A 241 -9.68 29.33 -14.15
CA LYS A 241 -9.70 28.10 -14.96
C LYS A 241 -11.06 27.95 -15.62
N THR A 242 -11.09 28.04 -16.94
CA THR A 242 -12.31 27.91 -17.78
C THR A 242 -12.62 26.48 -18.20
N ASP A 243 -11.74 25.52 -17.91
CA ASP A 243 -11.93 24.07 -18.09
C ASP A 243 -11.36 23.32 -16.88
N LEU A 244 -12.14 23.24 -15.81
CA LEU A 244 -11.75 22.48 -14.61
C LEU A 244 -11.76 20.97 -14.85
N TYR A 245 -12.50 20.53 -15.86
CA TYR A 245 -12.77 19.12 -16.14
C TYR A 245 -11.83 18.53 -17.18
N SER A 246 -10.84 19.30 -17.65
CA SER A 246 -9.82 18.89 -18.61
C SER A 246 -10.42 18.21 -19.86
N THR A 247 -11.53 18.75 -20.35
CA THR A 247 -12.24 18.22 -21.51
C THR A 247 -11.40 18.27 -22.79
N GLY A 248 -10.40 19.17 -22.83
CA GLY A 248 -9.54 19.39 -23.99
C GLY A 248 -10.20 20.17 -25.12
N LYS A 249 -11.45 20.60 -24.93
CA LYS A 249 -12.27 21.29 -25.95
C LYS A 249 -12.47 22.78 -25.66
N SER A 250 -11.86 23.29 -24.59
CA SER A 250 -11.99 24.69 -24.19
C SER A 250 -11.02 25.55 -24.97
N CYS A 251 -11.38 26.82 -25.13
CA CYS A 251 -10.45 27.80 -25.65
C CYS A 251 -9.29 27.95 -24.66
N SER A 252 -8.07 27.69 -25.12
CA SER A 252 -6.85 27.81 -24.33
C SER A 252 -6.37 29.26 -24.16
N ALA A 253 -7.14 30.24 -24.66
CA ALA A 253 -6.89 31.65 -24.46
C ALA A 253 -8.00 32.32 -23.65
N PHE A 254 -7.61 33.15 -22.69
CA PHE A 254 -8.46 34.18 -22.12
C PHE A 254 -8.68 35.27 -23.18
N ARG A 255 -9.80 35.14 -23.90
CA ARG A 255 -10.30 36.15 -24.84
C ARG A 255 -11.06 37.18 -24.03
N SER A 256 -10.50 38.37 -23.84
CA SER A 256 -11.17 39.44 -23.10
C SER A 256 -12.43 39.90 -23.85
N LEU A 257 -12.33 39.94 -25.17
CA LEU A 257 -13.46 40.15 -26.08
C LEU A 257 -13.39 39.09 -27.17
N GLN A 258 -14.50 38.43 -27.42
CA GLN A 258 -14.67 37.74 -28.70
C GLN A 258 -14.89 38.76 -29.81
N GLY A 259 -14.63 38.35 -31.05
CA GLY A 259 -14.81 39.26 -32.17
C GLY A 259 -14.62 38.57 -33.52
N TRP A 260 -15.11 39.23 -34.55
CA TRP A 260 -14.86 38.84 -35.94
C TRP A 260 -14.91 40.05 -36.86
N MET A 261 -14.12 39.98 -37.92
CA MET A 261 -14.12 40.95 -39.01
C MET A 261 -15.12 40.51 -40.09
N SER A 262 -15.96 41.44 -40.53
CA SER A 262 -16.86 41.22 -41.65
C SER A 262 -16.08 41.25 -42.96
N MET A 263 -16.38 40.33 -43.87
CA MET A 263 -15.80 40.29 -45.22
C MET A 263 -16.87 40.42 -46.32
N SER A 264 -18.15 40.40 -45.95
CA SER A 264 -19.28 40.59 -46.87
C SER A 264 -20.28 41.63 -46.35
N HIS A 265 -21.16 42.10 -47.24
CA HIS A 265 -22.29 42.92 -46.85
C HIS A 265 -23.38 42.04 -46.27
N THR A 266 -23.78 42.28 -45.02
CA THR A 266 -24.84 41.50 -44.39
C THR A 266 -25.76 42.38 -43.56
N GLY A 267 -27.07 42.28 -43.79
CA GLY A 267 -28.08 42.97 -43.01
C GLY A 267 -28.33 42.35 -41.63
N THR A 268 -29.04 43.08 -40.77
CA THR A 268 -29.51 42.54 -39.49
C THR A 268 -30.43 41.35 -39.72
N GLY A 269 -30.15 40.22 -39.06
CA GLY A 269 -30.96 39.00 -39.19
C GLY A 269 -30.59 38.14 -40.42
N GLU A 270 -29.65 38.57 -41.26
CA GLU A 270 -29.20 37.84 -42.44
C GLU A 270 -28.04 36.89 -42.11
N GLY A 271 -28.23 36.03 -41.11
CA GLY A 271 -27.27 34.98 -40.81
C GLY A 271 -26.05 35.40 -39.97
N THR A 272 -26.11 36.56 -39.31
CA THR A 272 -25.01 37.24 -38.60
C THR A 272 -24.82 36.79 -37.14
N LEU A 273 -25.02 37.71 -36.18
CA LEU A 273 -24.83 37.58 -34.74
C LEU A 273 -25.97 38.32 -34.05
N ARG A 274 -26.44 37.76 -32.93
CA ARG A 274 -27.39 38.35 -32.01
C ARG A 274 -26.76 38.39 -30.62
N LEU A 275 -27.03 39.45 -29.89
CA LEU A 275 -26.42 39.73 -28.58
C LEU A 275 -27.51 40.15 -27.59
N VAL A 276 -27.24 39.95 -26.30
CA VAL A 276 -27.98 40.60 -25.22
C VAL A 276 -27.16 41.81 -24.76
N PRO A 277 -27.43 43.04 -25.25
CA PRO A 277 -26.62 44.23 -24.98
C PRO A 277 -26.86 44.81 -23.57
N GLU A 278 -26.67 43.96 -22.57
CA GLU A 278 -26.70 44.28 -21.15
C GLU A 278 -25.80 43.29 -20.41
N LEU A 279 -24.55 43.70 -20.14
CA LEU A 279 -23.53 42.80 -19.61
C LEU A 279 -23.69 42.55 -18.10
N LYS A 280 -23.88 43.61 -17.31
CA LYS A 280 -23.84 43.53 -15.85
C LYS A 280 -25.05 42.77 -15.32
N LEU A 281 -26.26 43.16 -15.72
CA LEU A 281 -27.49 42.56 -15.19
C LEU A 281 -27.65 41.11 -15.65
N SER A 282 -27.32 40.79 -16.91
CA SER A 282 -27.41 39.42 -17.41
C SER A 282 -26.44 38.49 -16.69
N THR A 283 -25.18 38.91 -16.47
CA THR A 283 -24.18 38.13 -15.75
C THR A 283 -24.59 37.89 -14.29
N ALA A 284 -25.03 38.95 -13.59
CA ALA A 284 -25.50 38.83 -12.22
C ALA A 284 -26.70 37.87 -12.09
N TYR A 285 -27.64 37.92 -13.04
CA TYR A 285 -28.81 37.06 -13.02
C TYR A 285 -28.44 35.60 -13.21
N GLN A 286 -27.57 35.32 -14.19
CA GLN A 286 -27.08 33.97 -14.45
C GLN A 286 -26.45 33.35 -13.19
N LEU A 287 -25.61 34.11 -12.48
CA LEU A 287 -24.85 33.61 -11.33
C LEU A 287 -25.71 33.37 -10.09
N LEU A 288 -26.76 34.18 -9.88
CA LEU A 288 -27.71 34.00 -8.78
C LEU A 288 -28.83 33.01 -9.10
N ARG A 289 -29.13 32.76 -10.40
CA ARG A 289 -30.24 31.88 -10.81
C ARG A 289 -30.22 30.48 -10.16
N PRO A 290 -29.07 29.82 -9.93
CA PRO A 290 -29.04 28.53 -9.23
C PRO A 290 -29.71 28.57 -7.85
N TYR A 291 -29.77 29.71 -7.19
CA TYR A 291 -30.36 29.86 -5.85
C TYR A 291 -31.86 30.18 -5.83
N PHE A 292 -32.51 30.37 -6.99
CA PHE A 292 -33.90 30.83 -7.06
C PHE A 292 -34.72 30.03 -8.07
N ILE A 293 -34.51 28.72 -8.12
CA ILE A 293 -35.10 27.83 -9.14
C ILE A 293 -36.52 27.40 -8.77
N LEU A 294 -36.74 27.04 -7.50
CA LEU A 294 -37.99 26.48 -6.98
C LEU A 294 -38.88 27.64 -6.51
N ASP A 295 -39.91 27.96 -7.30
CA ASP A 295 -40.92 29.00 -6.99
C ASP A 295 -40.34 30.39 -6.63
N GLU A 296 -39.13 30.69 -7.12
CA GLU A 296 -38.37 31.91 -6.79
C GLU A 296 -38.01 32.07 -5.31
N GLU A 297 -38.12 31.00 -4.52
CA GLU A 297 -37.61 30.94 -3.15
C GLU A 297 -36.11 30.63 -3.14
N PHE A 298 -35.42 31.08 -2.09
CA PHE A 298 -33.99 30.83 -1.92
C PHE A 298 -33.71 29.35 -1.65
N ASP A 299 -32.83 28.76 -2.46
CA ASP A 299 -32.46 27.35 -2.43
C ASP A 299 -30.94 27.16 -2.57
N ASP A 300 -30.29 26.82 -1.46
CA ASP A 300 -28.89 26.44 -1.39
C ASP A 300 -28.66 24.92 -1.23
N VAL A 301 -29.74 24.13 -1.11
CA VAL A 301 -29.66 22.68 -0.85
C VAL A 301 -29.76 21.84 -2.11
N THR A 302 -30.47 22.28 -3.14
CA THR A 302 -30.71 21.46 -4.32
C THR A 302 -29.53 21.60 -5.30
N PRO A 303 -28.90 20.50 -5.78
CA PRO A 303 -27.74 20.55 -6.67
C PRO A 303 -28.15 20.82 -8.13
N LEU A 304 -28.84 21.94 -8.36
CA LEU A 304 -29.34 22.38 -9.67
C LEU A 304 -28.62 23.66 -10.11
N PHE A 305 -28.05 23.63 -11.31
CA PHE A 305 -27.36 24.76 -11.95
C PHE A 305 -27.92 24.94 -13.37
N PRO A 306 -28.98 25.75 -13.55
CA PRO A 306 -29.66 25.87 -14.83
C PRO A 306 -28.72 26.35 -15.94
N GLY A 307 -28.62 25.61 -17.04
CA GLY A 307 -27.78 25.97 -18.19
C GLY A 307 -26.28 25.74 -18.00
N ALA A 308 -25.83 25.24 -16.85
CA ALA A 308 -24.44 24.90 -16.58
C ALA A 308 -24.32 23.42 -16.19
N SER A 309 -23.29 22.73 -16.70
CA SER A 309 -23.06 21.32 -16.37
C SER A 309 -21.57 20.97 -16.42
N PRO A 310 -21.07 20.14 -15.49
CA PRO A 310 -19.67 19.73 -15.46
C PRO A 310 -19.19 19.18 -16.81
N GLY A 311 -18.04 19.66 -17.29
CA GLY A 311 -17.47 19.26 -18.58
C GLY A 311 -18.18 19.81 -19.83
N ASN A 312 -19.23 20.63 -19.67
CA ASN A 312 -19.74 21.46 -20.75
C ASN A 312 -19.08 22.83 -20.67
N LEU A 313 -18.51 23.33 -21.76
CA LEU A 313 -17.69 24.54 -21.75
C LEU A 313 -18.44 25.79 -22.21
N GLN A 314 -19.72 25.62 -22.52
CA GLN A 314 -20.65 26.68 -22.82
C GLN A 314 -21.77 26.69 -21.79
N PHE A 315 -22.10 27.87 -21.30
CA PHE A 315 -23.32 28.11 -20.56
C PHE A 315 -24.49 28.28 -21.54
N LEU A 316 -25.61 27.59 -21.30
CA LEU A 316 -26.73 27.47 -22.23
C LEU A 316 -28.03 28.04 -21.63
N PRO A 317 -28.27 29.37 -21.73
CA PRO A 317 -29.52 29.99 -21.28
C PRO A 317 -30.68 29.65 -22.22
N THR A 318 -31.88 29.51 -21.64
CA THR A 318 -33.14 29.30 -22.37
C THR A 318 -34.27 30.01 -21.66
N ASN A 319 -35.37 30.35 -22.36
CA ASN A 319 -36.55 30.97 -21.74
C ASN A 319 -37.17 30.13 -20.62
N LYS A 320 -37.01 28.79 -20.67
CA LYS A 320 -37.52 27.89 -19.62
C LYS A 320 -36.65 27.92 -18.36
N LEU A 321 -35.34 27.91 -18.53
CA LEU A 321 -34.40 27.87 -17.40
C LEU A 321 -34.16 29.27 -16.79
N HIS A 322 -34.27 30.31 -17.62
CA HIS A 322 -33.90 31.69 -17.35
C HIS A 322 -35.00 32.68 -17.81
N PRO A 323 -36.22 32.59 -17.27
CA PRO A 323 -37.37 33.37 -17.76
C PRO A 323 -37.14 34.89 -17.70
N HIS A 324 -36.43 35.37 -16.68
CA HIS A 324 -36.21 36.82 -16.49
C HIS A 324 -35.15 37.41 -17.41
N LEU A 325 -34.36 36.59 -18.11
CA LEU A 325 -33.52 37.10 -19.20
C LEU A 325 -34.37 37.64 -20.35
N LEU A 326 -35.62 37.17 -20.49
CA LEU A 326 -36.56 37.58 -21.53
C LEU A 326 -35.90 37.59 -22.91
N LEU A 327 -35.24 36.48 -23.30
CA LEU A 327 -34.37 36.44 -24.49
C LEU A 327 -35.11 36.84 -25.78
N GLU A 328 -36.43 36.64 -25.85
CA GLU A 328 -37.25 37.09 -26.98
C GLU A 328 -37.29 38.62 -27.13
N LYS A 329 -37.16 39.36 -26.02
CA LYS A 329 -37.11 40.83 -25.98
C LYS A 329 -35.68 41.37 -25.95
N SER A 330 -34.81 40.74 -25.15
CA SER A 330 -33.47 41.27 -24.82
C SER A 330 -32.39 40.88 -25.83
N MET A 331 -32.62 39.86 -26.66
CA MET A 331 -31.65 39.41 -27.67
C MET A 331 -31.94 40.02 -29.04
N VAL A 332 -31.08 40.94 -29.47
CA VAL A 332 -31.23 41.69 -30.72
C VAL A 332 -30.13 41.33 -31.72
N GLY A 333 -30.45 41.39 -33.01
CA GLY A 333 -29.43 41.26 -34.07
C GLY A 333 -28.51 42.46 -34.10
N ILE A 334 -27.26 42.25 -34.50
CA ILE A 334 -26.31 43.35 -34.69
C ILE A 334 -26.77 44.30 -35.81
N PRO A 335 -26.35 45.58 -35.79
CA PRO A 335 -26.52 46.49 -36.91
C PRO A 335 -25.94 45.91 -38.22
N PRO A 336 -26.44 46.31 -39.40
CA PRO A 336 -25.92 45.85 -40.69
C PRO A 336 -24.41 46.08 -40.80
N VAL A 337 -23.66 45.14 -41.34
CA VAL A 337 -22.18 45.19 -41.46
C VAL A 337 -21.72 45.21 -42.90
N LYS A 338 -20.60 45.89 -43.15
CA LYS A 338 -19.89 45.95 -44.43
C LYS A 338 -18.52 45.26 -44.32
N PRO A 339 -17.91 44.82 -45.44
CA PRO A 339 -16.54 44.33 -45.43
C PRO A 339 -15.59 45.35 -44.76
N GLY A 340 -14.78 44.87 -43.81
CA GLY A 340 -13.84 45.69 -43.05
C GLY A 340 -14.38 46.26 -41.74
N ASP A 341 -15.68 46.10 -41.45
CA ASP A 341 -16.22 46.36 -40.12
C ASP A 341 -15.80 45.26 -39.13
N TYR A 342 -15.59 45.64 -37.87
CA TYR A 342 -15.11 44.74 -36.83
C TYR A 342 -16.05 44.77 -35.62
N VAL A 343 -16.61 43.63 -35.26
CA VAL A 343 -17.54 43.47 -34.13
C VAL A 343 -16.82 42.82 -32.95
N PHE A 344 -17.00 43.38 -31.75
CA PHE A 344 -16.50 42.82 -30.49
C PHE A 344 -17.61 42.65 -29.46
N TRP A 345 -17.51 41.60 -28.64
CA TRP A 345 -18.36 41.41 -27.46
C TRP A 345 -17.60 40.75 -26.31
N HIS A 346 -17.98 41.11 -25.09
CA HIS A 346 -17.37 40.68 -23.84
C HIS A 346 -17.47 39.16 -23.69
N CYS A 347 -16.45 38.55 -23.08
CA CYS A 347 -16.40 37.10 -22.87
C CYS A 347 -17.61 36.55 -22.09
N ASP A 348 -18.26 37.41 -21.30
CA ASP A 348 -19.47 37.09 -20.56
C ASP A 348 -20.79 37.52 -21.21
N LEU A 349 -20.76 38.04 -22.43
CA LEU A 349 -22.00 38.42 -23.11
C LEU A 349 -22.70 37.21 -23.71
N ILE A 350 -23.99 37.06 -23.41
CA ILE A 350 -24.83 36.05 -24.04
C ILE A 350 -25.02 36.40 -25.50
N HIS A 351 -24.76 35.43 -26.38
CA HIS A 351 -24.84 35.64 -27.82
C HIS A 351 -25.32 34.39 -28.56
N GLU A 352 -25.86 34.57 -29.77
CA GLU A 352 -26.16 33.50 -30.71
C GLU A 352 -25.94 33.95 -32.14
N VAL A 353 -25.86 33.00 -33.06
CA VAL A 353 -25.90 33.28 -34.49
C VAL A 353 -27.37 33.32 -34.93
N ASP A 354 -27.71 34.17 -35.89
CA ASP A 354 -29.07 34.21 -36.45
C ASP A 354 -29.51 32.80 -36.87
N ARG A 355 -30.72 32.41 -36.49
CA ARG A 355 -31.22 31.05 -36.74
C ARG A 355 -31.26 30.73 -38.22
N PHE A 356 -31.72 31.67 -39.03
CA PHE A 356 -31.82 31.55 -40.48
C PHE A 356 -30.98 32.62 -41.17
N HIS A 357 -30.74 32.45 -42.46
CA HIS A 357 -30.12 33.47 -43.31
C HIS A 357 -31.04 33.76 -44.51
N PRO A 358 -32.05 34.63 -44.37
CA PRO A 358 -32.99 34.94 -45.44
C PRO A 358 -32.43 35.93 -46.50
N GLY A 359 -31.17 36.37 -46.37
CA GLY A 359 -30.56 37.35 -47.26
C GLY A 359 -30.30 36.83 -48.67
N THR A 360 -29.59 37.61 -49.49
CA THR A 360 -29.30 37.27 -50.91
C THR A 360 -27.83 37.01 -51.19
N VAL A 361 -26.95 37.38 -50.26
CA VAL A 361 -25.49 37.21 -50.35
C VAL A 361 -24.99 36.41 -49.15
N ASP A 362 -23.83 35.80 -49.28
CA ASP A 362 -23.23 35.03 -48.19
C ASP A 362 -22.83 35.94 -47.02
N SER A 363 -23.01 35.46 -45.79
CA SER A 363 -22.51 36.12 -44.57
C SER A 363 -21.14 35.55 -44.22
N SER A 364 -20.10 36.33 -44.52
CA SER A 364 -18.70 35.92 -44.46
C SER A 364 -17.96 36.69 -43.36
N VAL A 365 -17.38 35.96 -42.40
CA VAL A 365 -16.67 36.55 -41.26
C VAL A 365 -15.40 35.75 -40.94
N SER A 366 -14.35 36.44 -40.49
CA SER A 366 -13.14 35.82 -39.94
C SER A 366 -13.08 36.04 -38.44
N TYR A 367 -13.04 34.97 -37.65
CA TYR A 367 -12.98 35.07 -36.19
C TYR A 367 -11.59 35.57 -35.75
N ASN A 368 -11.61 36.64 -34.96
CA ASN A 368 -10.42 37.26 -34.39
C ASN A 368 -10.84 38.00 -33.11
N GLY A 369 -10.56 37.43 -31.95
CA GLY A 369 -10.88 38.02 -30.64
C GLY A 369 -9.76 38.87 -30.08
N CYS A 370 -10.07 39.76 -29.14
CA CYS A 370 -9.10 40.49 -28.33
C CYS A 370 -8.50 39.58 -27.26
N VAL A 371 -7.18 39.42 -27.28
CA VAL A 371 -6.46 38.50 -26.39
C VAL A 371 -5.28 39.26 -25.80
N PRO A 372 -5.44 39.86 -24.60
CA PRO A 372 -4.37 40.64 -23.99
C PRO A 372 -3.24 39.74 -23.52
N LEU A 373 -2.03 40.28 -23.39
CA LEU A 373 -0.87 39.51 -22.94
C LEU A 373 -0.94 39.32 -21.41
N CYS A 374 -1.12 38.09 -20.97
CA CYS A 374 -1.12 37.71 -19.55
C CYS A 374 -0.52 36.30 -19.39
N PRO A 375 -0.26 35.81 -18.16
CA PRO A 375 0.38 34.51 -17.94
C PRO A 375 -0.40 33.36 -18.58
N TYR A 376 -1.73 33.40 -18.49
CA TYR A 376 -2.63 32.44 -19.14
C TYR A 376 -2.44 32.43 -20.66
N ASN A 377 -2.48 33.61 -21.28
CA ASN A 377 -2.36 33.74 -22.73
C ASN A 377 -0.93 33.54 -23.24
N LEU A 378 0.09 33.65 -22.39
CA LEU A 378 1.47 33.41 -22.78
C LEU A 378 1.71 31.94 -23.13
N GLU A 379 1.06 31.01 -22.41
CA GLU A 379 1.14 29.58 -22.76
C GLU A 379 0.48 29.30 -24.11
N ASN A 380 -0.69 29.91 -24.35
CA ASN A 380 -1.34 29.88 -25.65
C ASN A 380 -0.44 30.47 -26.75
N LEU A 381 0.19 31.62 -26.51
CA LEU A 381 1.06 32.31 -27.47
C LEU A 381 2.25 31.44 -27.91
N VAL A 382 2.91 30.74 -26.97
CA VAL A 382 4.02 29.84 -27.29
C VAL A 382 3.54 28.69 -28.20
N SER A 383 2.42 28.06 -27.85
CA SER A 383 1.81 26.99 -28.64
C SER A 383 1.33 27.47 -30.02
N MET A 384 0.73 28.65 -30.09
CA MET A 384 0.26 29.29 -31.33
C MET A 384 1.42 29.63 -32.26
N ARG A 385 2.52 30.18 -31.73
CA ARG A 385 3.75 30.43 -32.48
C ARG A 385 4.26 29.14 -33.11
N GLN A 386 4.35 28.06 -32.34
CA GLN A 386 4.83 26.80 -32.88
C GLN A 386 3.89 26.23 -33.95
N SER A 387 2.58 26.33 -33.74
CA SER A 387 1.56 25.90 -34.71
C SER A 387 1.66 26.68 -36.03
N PHE A 388 1.89 27.99 -35.95
CA PHE A 388 2.14 28.85 -37.11
C PHE A 388 3.43 28.45 -37.85
N LEU A 389 4.54 28.26 -37.14
CA LEU A 389 5.81 27.85 -37.75
C LEU A 389 5.74 26.48 -38.42
N ASP A 390 4.97 25.55 -37.85
CA ASP A 390 4.75 24.21 -38.39
C ASP A 390 3.65 24.15 -39.46
N GLY A 391 2.88 25.23 -39.65
CA GLY A 391 1.67 25.25 -40.49
C GLY A 391 0.54 24.32 -40.02
N LYS A 392 0.57 23.87 -38.76
CA LYS A 392 -0.38 22.90 -38.20
C LYS A 392 -1.58 23.60 -37.55
N PRO A 393 -2.74 22.94 -37.46
CA PRO A 393 -3.86 23.44 -36.68
C PRO A 393 -3.45 23.80 -35.23
N PRO A 394 -3.98 24.89 -34.66
CA PRO A 394 -3.78 25.21 -33.25
C PRO A 394 -4.21 24.08 -32.32
N LYS A 395 -3.58 23.98 -31.14
CA LYS A 395 -3.80 22.91 -30.14
C LYS A 395 -5.28 22.59 -29.90
N ASP A 396 -6.11 23.63 -29.72
CA ASP A 396 -7.55 23.50 -29.43
C ASP A 396 -8.35 22.83 -30.55
N PHE A 397 -7.76 22.72 -31.75
CA PHE A 397 -8.39 22.15 -32.94
C PHE A 397 -7.64 20.91 -33.45
N GLN A 398 -6.67 20.35 -32.72
CA GLN A 398 -5.89 19.21 -33.21
C GLN A 398 -6.65 17.88 -33.18
N ASP A 399 -7.64 17.74 -32.30
CA ASP A 399 -8.43 16.51 -32.13
C ASP A 399 -9.52 16.30 -33.22
N TYR A 400 -9.66 17.24 -34.15
CA TYR A 400 -10.58 17.06 -35.27
C TYR A 400 -10.06 16.03 -36.28
N GLU A 401 -10.98 15.35 -36.98
CA GLU A 401 -10.65 14.44 -38.07
C GLU A 401 -10.29 15.22 -39.34
N TYR A 402 -9.00 15.50 -39.52
CA TYR A 402 -8.50 16.11 -40.76
C TYR A 402 -8.30 15.06 -41.85
N VAL A 403 -8.87 15.30 -43.02
CA VAL A 403 -8.61 14.54 -44.25
C VAL A 403 -7.47 15.17 -45.05
N GLU A 404 -7.32 16.49 -44.93
CA GLU A 404 -6.36 17.34 -45.64
C GLU A 404 -5.88 18.44 -44.67
N PHE A 405 -4.58 18.73 -44.66
CA PHE A 405 -3.96 19.67 -43.72
C PHE A 405 -3.39 20.90 -44.45
N GLU A 406 -3.59 22.09 -43.87
CA GLU A 406 -3.08 23.36 -44.42
C GLU A 406 -1.57 23.36 -44.70
N LYS A 407 -0.75 22.77 -43.81
CA LYS A 407 0.71 22.67 -43.99
C LYS A 407 1.13 21.97 -45.28
N ASP A 408 0.29 21.12 -45.85
CA ASP A 408 0.62 20.33 -47.03
C ASP A 408 0.28 21.11 -48.33
N HIS A 409 -0.36 22.29 -48.21
CA HIS A 409 -0.73 23.13 -49.34
C HIS A 409 0.40 24.11 -49.66
N GLU A 410 0.89 24.14 -50.91
CA GLU A 410 1.95 25.07 -51.31
C GLU A 410 1.60 26.55 -51.11
N ASP A 411 0.31 26.90 -51.10
CA ASP A 411 -0.21 28.26 -50.93
C ASP A 411 -0.73 28.55 -49.51
N HIS A 412 -0.30 27.77 -48.51
CA HIS A 412 -0.59 28.08 -47.11
C HIS A 412 -0.03 29.46 -46.70
N GLY A 413 -0.76 30.17 -45.85
CA GLY A 413 -0.43 31.53 -45.44
C GLY A 413 0.49 31.63 -44.22
N ALA A 414 0.80 30.52 -43.55
CA ALA A 414 1.66 30.42 -42.36
C ALA A 414 3.13 30.78 -42.66
N ARG A 415 3.38 32.01 -43.11
CA ARG A 415 4.66 32.53 -43.54
C ARG A 415 4.85 33.91 -42.97
N ARG A 416 6.07 34.19 -42.52
CA ARG A 416 6.43 35.48 -41.93
C ARG A 416 6.16 36.66 -42.86
N GLU A 417 6.33 36.49 -44.17
CA GLU A 417 6.05 37.50 -45.20
C GLU A 417 4.58 37.94 -45.29
N ASN A 418 3.64 37.11 -44.81
CA ASN A 418 2.22 37.44 -44.78
C ASN A 418 1.81 38.23 -43.53
N VAL A 419 2.72 38.47 -42.58
CA VAL A 419 2.46 39.23 -41.35
C VAL A 419 2.68 40.72 -41.63
N LEU A 420 1.63 41.53 -41.55
CA LEU A 420 1.61 42.89 -42.12
C LEU A 420 2.18 44.00 -41.22
N SER A 421 2.40 43.74 -39.93
CA SER A 421 2.87 44.76 -39.00
C SER A 421 3.81 44.21 -37.92
N LEU A 422 4.65 45.07 -37.34
CA LEU A 422 5.49 44.72 -36.19
C LEU A 422 4.66 44.29 -34.98
N ALA A 423 3.52 44.95 -34.75
CA ALA A 423 2.58 44.56 -33.71
C ALA A 423 2.04 43.13 -33.95
N GLY A 424 1.72 42.79 -35.20
CA GLY A 424 1.32 41.43 -35.58
C GLY A 424 2.45 40.40 -35.42
N LEU A 425 3.70 40.76 -35.73
CA LEU A 425 4.86 39.89 -35.49
C LEU A 425 5.05 39.60 -33.99
N ARG A 426 4.94 40.61 -33.14
CA ARG A 426 4.97 40.46 -31.67
C ARG A 426 3.81 39.62 -31.16
N ALA A 427 2.60 39.86 -31.67
CA ALA A 427 1.40 39.14 -31.27
C ALA A 427 1.37 37.67 -31.70
N LEU A 428 2.11 37.28 -32.76
CA LEU A 428 2.40 35.88 -33.11
C LEU A 428 3.62 35.30 -32.38
N GLY A 429 4.29 36.09 -31.53
CA GLY A 429 5.50 35.69 -30.83
C GLY A 429 6.73 35.53 -31.74
N LEU A 430 6.72 36.13 -32.94
CA LEU A 430 7.81 36.07 -33.93
C LEU A 430 8.85 37.19 -33.77
N GLU A 431 8.56 38.19 -32.94
CA GLU A 431 9.45 39.27 -32.52
C GLU A 431 9.29 39.53 -31.01
N PRO A 432 10.32 40.05 -30.32
CA PRO A 432 10.22 40.37 -28.90
C PRO A 432 9.29 41.57 -28.65
N PHE A 433 8.57 41.51 -27.54
CA PHE A 433 7.85 42.62 -26.96
C PHE A 433 8.83 43.69 -26.45
N ASP A 434 8.43 44.96 -26.52
CA ASP A 434 9.26 46.07 -26.08
C ASP A 434 9.19 46.25 -24.55
N GLU A 435 10.27 45.96 -23.83
CA GLU A 435 10.32 46.10 -22.36
C GLU A 435 10.57 47.54 -21.90
N GLU A 436 11.07 48.39 -22.79
CA GLU A 436 11.50 49.76 -22.48
C GLU A 436 10.54 50.81 -23.06
N GLU A 437 9.35 50.39 -23.52
CA GLU A 437 8.32 51.31 -23.99
C GLU A 437 7.96 52.31 -22.89
N ALA A 438 8.02 53.60 -23.22
CA ALA A 438 7.76 54.67 -22.27
C ALA A 438 6.28 54.66 -21.83
N GLY A 439 6.04 54.74 -20.52
CA GLY A 439 4.69 54.83 -19.95
C GLY A 439 4.03 53.50 -19.56
N ILE A 440 4.72 52.36 -19.73
CA ILE A 440 4.21 51.06 -19.27
C ILE A 440 4.41 50.86 -17.76
N THR A 441 3.50 50.13 -17.12
CA THR A 441 3.57 49.83 -15.68
C THR A 441 4.65 48.81 -15.34
N SER A 442 4.97 48.67 -14.05
CA SER A 442 5.93 47.66 -13.57
C SER A 442 5.47 46.23 -13.89
N GLY A 443 4.18 45.94 -13.73
CA GLY A 443 3.56 44.66 -14.08
C GLY A 443 3.58 44.37 -15.58
N GLN A 444 3.29 45.38 -16.43
CA GLN A 444 3.39 45.26 -17.89
C GLN A 444 4.81 44.93 -18.35
N ARG A 445 5.81 45.67 -17.84
CA ARG A 445 7.23 45.40 -18.13
C ARG A 445 7.62 43.99 -17.73
N ALA A 446 7.22 43.55 -16.53
CA ALA A 446 7.49 42.20 -16.06
C ALA A 446 6.82 41.12 -16.93
N MET A 447 5.58 41.35 -17.37
CA MET A 447 4.84 40.43 -18.24
C MET A 447 5.48 40.32 -19.64
N ARG A 448 5.87 41.44 -20.26
CA ARG A 448 6.58 41.46 -21.54
C ARG A 448 7.94 40.77 -21.47
N LYS A 449 8.68 41.02 -20.39
CA LYS A 449 9.95 40.34 -20.11
C LYS A 449 9.77 38.83 -19.96
N LEU A 450 8.76 38.40 -19.20
CA LEU A 450 8.40 36.99 -19.05
C LEU A 450 8.03 36.36 -20.40
N ALA A 451 7.29 37.09 -21.24
CA ALA A 451 6.94 36.63 -22.59
C ALA A 451 8.19 36.46 -23.46
N ASN A 452 9.08 37.46 -23.48
CA ASN A 452 10.35 37.41 -24.21
C ASN A 452 11.27 36.27 -23.74
N GLN A 453 11.25 35.94 -22.45
CA GLN A 453 11.96 34.79 -21.89
C GLN A 453 11.36 33.46 -22.38
N LYS A 454 10.03 33.26 -22.22
CA LYS A 454 9.36 32.02 -22.66
C LYS A 454 9.44 31.82 -24.18
N LEU A 455 9.43 32.92 -24.95
CA LEU A 455 9.59 32.89 -26.42
C LEU A 455 11.05 32.73 -26.86
N GLY A 456 12.01 32.72 -25.94
CA GLY A 456 13.44 32.52 -26.23
C GLY A 456 14.16 33.71 -26.88
N PHE A 457 13.57 34.92 -26.83
CA PHE A 457 14.21 36.15 -27.31
C PHE A 457 15.17 36.73 -26.29
N ILE A 458 14.75 36.76 -25.02
CA ILE A 458 15.70 36.79 -23.93
C ILE A 458 16.12 35.34 -23.77
N LYS A 459 17.25 35.01 -24.38
CA LYS A 459 18.11 34.04 -23.73
C LYS A 459 18.30 34.61 -22.35
N GLU A 460 17.80 33.93 -21.31
CA GLU A 460 18.53 33.97 -20.06
C GLU A 460 20.01 33.80 -20.42
N ARG A 461 20.90 34.17 -19.53
CA ARG A 461 22.16 33.45 -19.51
C ARG A 461 21.88 31.96 -19.28
N SER A 462 21.40 31.23 -20.29
CA SER A 462 21.63 29.82 -20.50
C SER A 462 23.13 29.77 -20.74
N SER A 463 23.86 29.53 -19.65
CA SER A 463 25.25 29.91 -19.39
C SER A 463 25.45 31.22 -18.61
N MET A 464 25.00 31.25 -17.34
CA MET A 464 26.05 31.39 -16.34
C MET A 464 26.94 30.17 -16.59
N ASP A 465 28.23 30.38 -16.84
CA ASP A 465 29.21 29.38 -16.44
C ASP A 465 28.82 28.95 -15.03
N CYS A 466 28.04 27.87 -14.91
CA CYS A 466 27.76 27.29 -13.62
C CYS A 466 29.10 26.68 -13.25
N THR A 467 29.88 27.47 -12.53
CA THR A 467 31.16 27.06 -11.99
C THR A 467 30.90 25.79 -11.17
N PHE A 468 31.94 24.98 -11.01
CA PHE A 468 31.89 23.79 -10.14
C PHE A 468 31.40 24.10 -8.70
N GLU A 469 31.26 25.37 -8.33
CA GLU A 469 30.79 25.86 -7.03
C GLU A 469 29.35 25.44 -6.69
N ALA A 470 28.44 25.29 -7.67
CA ALA A 470 27.10 24.76 -7.42
C ALA A 470 27.14 23.32 -6.87
N ASP A 471 28.11 22.51 -7.32
CA ASP A 471 28.35 21.14 -6.86
C ASP A 471 29.06 21.05 -5.50
N ARG A 472 29.56 22.18 -4.98
CA ARG A 472 30.12 22.33 -3.63
C ARG A 472 29.06 22.72 -2.60
N SER A 473 27.87 23.11 -3.02
CA SER A 473 26.76 23.45 -2.12
C SER A 473 26.16 22.18 -1.51
N PHE A 474 25.77 22.25 -0.23
CA PHE A 474 25.13 21.12 0.47
C PHE A 474 23.62 21.17 0.22
N GLY A 475 23.10 20.25 -0.60
CA GLY A 475 21.67 20.16 -0.90
C GLY A 475 21.34 18.96 -1.80
N PRO A 476 20.11 18.43 -1.75
CA PRO A 476 19.72 17.27 -2.53
C PRO A 476 19.51 17.57 -4.02
N SER A 477 19.20 18.80 -4.43
CA SER A 477 19.06 19.14 -5.85
C SER A 477 20.15 20.12 -6.29
N VAL A 478 20.73 19.86 -7.46
CA VAL A 478 21.53 20.87 -8.17
C VAL A 478 20.55 21.95 -8.64
N SER A 479 20.88 23.23 -8.42
CA SER A 479 20.07 24.35 -8.94
C SER A 479 19.83 24.19 -10.45
N GLN A 480 18.71 24.74 -10.95
CA GLN A 480 18.15 24.55 -12.30
C GLN A 480 19.13 24.75 -13.49
N CYS A 481 20.38 25.15 -13.26
CA CYS A 481 21.36 25.50 -14.30
C CYS A 481 22.14 24.35 -14.95
N ARG A 482 22.33 23.17 -14.31
CA ARG A 482 23.26 22.13 -14.85
C ARG A 482 22.69 20.72 -14.92
N ARG A 483 22.16 20.19 -13.81
CA ARG A 483 21.70 18.79 -13.70
C ARG A 483 20.44 18.68 -12.84
N PRO A 484 19.26 19.00 -13.39
CA PRO A 484 18.01 19.04 -12.62
C PRO A 484 17.58 17.66 -12.08
N PHE A 485 18.15 16.56 -12.56
CA PHE A 485 17.83 15.18 -12.12
C PHE A 485 18.81 14.63 -11.07
N ASP A 486 20.07 15.06 -11.06
CA ASP A 486 21.11 14.48 -10.20
C ASP A 486 21.24 15.23 -8.87
N PHE A 487 21.77 14.58 -7.84
CA PHE A 487 22.11 15.22 -6.58
C PHE A 487 23.36 16.08 -6.73
N THR A 488 23.58 17.02 -5.81
CA THR A 488 24.87 17.75 -5.76
C THR A 488 26.02 16.77 -5.52
N LEU A 489 27.18 17.00 -6.16
CA LEU A 489 28.32 16.11 -6.01
C LEU A 489 28.77 15.95 -4.54
N LEU A 490 28.70 17.03 -3.75
CA LEU A 490 28.97 16.99 -2.32
C LEU A 490 28.00 16.05 -1.57
N PHE A 491 26.70 16.11 -1.87
CA PHE A 491 25.70 15.25 -1.24
C PHE A 491 25.95 13.77 -1.54
N GLU A 492 26.21 13.44 -2.82
CA GLU A 492 26.53 12.07 -3.22
C GLU A 492 27.80 11.57 -2.52
N GLN A 493 28.88 12.35 -2.50
CA GLN A 493 30.13 11.91 -1.86
C GLN A 493 29.97 11.65 -0.35
N VAL A 494 29.12 12.42 0.34
CA VAL A 494 28.82 12.20 1.77
C VAL A 494 27.97 10.95 1.97
N PHE A 495 26.78 10.88 1.34
CA PHE A 495 25.81 9.83 1.65
C PHE A 495 26.02 8.55 0.84
N PHE A 496 26.55 8.63 -0.37
CA PHE A 496 26.70 7.49 -1.27
C PHE A 496 28.06 6.80 -1.14
N GLN A 497 29.10 7.54 -0.73
CA GLN A 497 30.47 7.03 -0.65
C GLN A 497 31.05 7.03 0.77
N LEU A 498 31.03 8.16 1.47
CA LEU A 498 31.68 8.31 2.78
C LEU A 498 30.95 7.52 3.88
N VAL A 499 29.64 7.76 4.07
CA VAL A 499 28.84 7.12 5.13
C VAL A 499 28.83 5.59 5.03
N PRO A 500 28.55 4.97 3.85
CA PRO A 500 28.58 3.51 3.72
C PRO A 500 29.96 2.92 4.01
N SER A 501 31.03 3.60 3.60
CA SER A 501 32.41 3.16 3.84
C SER A 501 32.80 3.24 5.32
N CYS A 502 32.44 4.32 6.02
CA CYS A 502 32.63 4.45 7.48
C CYS A 502 31.94 3.31 8.25
N ILE A 503 30.65 3.09 7.96
CA ILE A 503 29.84 2.07 8.63
C ILE A 503 30.43 0.68 8.35
N PHE A 504 30.79 0.39 7.09
CA PHE A 504 31.37 -0.89 6.73
C PHE A 504 32.68 -1.15 7.46
N ILE A 505 33.62 -0.19 7.47
CA ILE A 505 34.92 -0.35 8.15
C ILE A 505 34.73 -0.62 9.64
N ALA A 506 33.84 0.13 10.31
CA ALA A 506 33.56 -0.04 11.74
C ALA A 506 33.00 -1.45 12.05
N VAL A 507 32.01 -1.90 11.29
CA VAL A 507 31.37 -3.21 11.52
C VAL A 507 32.28 -4.36 11.07
N ALA A 508 33.03 -4.19 9.97
CA ALA A 508 34.00 -5.16 9.47
C ALA A 508 35.12 -5.40 10.47
N SER A 509 35.61 -4.35 11.14
CA SER A 509 36.64 -4.45 12.18
C SER A 509 36.16 -5.32 13.36
N GLY A 510 34.94 -5.11 13.84
CA GLY A 510 34.35 -5.96 14.89
C GLY A 510 34.19 -7.42 14.45
N ARG A 511 33.75 -7.65 13.21
CA ARG A 511 33.61 -9.02 12.65
C ARG A 511 34.96 -9.71 12.45
N LEU A 512 35.99 -8.98 12.03
CA LEU A 512 37.36 -9.49 11.88
C LEU A 512 37.93 -9.97 13.20
N LEU A 513 37.71 -9.24 14.30
CA LEU A 513 38.16 -9.67 15.63
C LEU A 513 37.53 -10.99 16.08
N ILE A 514 36.26 -11.22 15.73
CA ILE A 514 35.55 -12.47 16.02
C ILE A 514 36.10 -13.62 15.15
N LEU A 515 36.26 -13.38 13.85
CA LEU A 515 36.76 -14.38 12.89
C LEU A 515 38.25 -14.73 13.11
N ALA A 516 39.05 -13.76 13.58
CA ALA A 516 40.45 -13.97 13.93
C ALA A 516 40.64 -14.99 15.06
N ARG A 517 39.63 -15.18 15.92
CA ARG A 517 39.60 -16.18 17.00
C ARG A 517 38.94 -17.51 16.61
N SER A 518 38.38 -17.61 15.39
CA SER A 518 37.67 -18.80 14.91
C SER A 518 38.61 -19.79 14.21
N PRO A 519 38.35 -21.12 14.27
CA PRO A 519 39.17 -22.13 13.61
C PRO A 519 38.99 -22.15 12.08
N VAL A 520 39.95 -22.78 11.38
CA VAL A 520 39.94 -22.91 9.91
C VAL A 520 39.07 -24.09 9.46
N THR A 521 37.99 -23.78 8.74
CA THR A 521 36.90 -24.73 8.40
C THR A 521 36.80 -25.05 6.90
N VAL A 522 37.25 -24.15 6.02
CA VAL A 522 37.10 -24.27 4.56
C VAL A 522 38.47 -24.43 3.89
N SER A 523 38.54 -25.29 2.87
CA SER A 523 39.75 -25.52 2.07
C SER A 523 39.94 -24.47 0.96
N PHE A 524 41.20 -24.21 0.59
CA PHE A 524 41.52 -23.32 -0.53
C PHE A 524 41.09 -23.96 -1.86
N GLY A 525 40.39 -23.21 -2.70
CA GLY A 525 39.91 -23.67 -4.00
C GLY A 525 39.87 -22.57 -5.05
N ILE A 526 39.47 -22.92 -6.28
CA ILE A 526 39.42 -21.97 -7.41
C ILE A 526 38.55 -20.75 -7.08
N LEU A 527 37.41 -20.95 -6.40
CA LEU A 527 36.51 -19.86 -5.98
C LEU A 527 37.20 -18.85 -5.06
N TYR A 528 38.09 -19.30 -4.18
CA TYR A 528 38.85 -18.43 -3.28
C TYR A 528 39.83 -17.53 -4.05
N ILE A 529 40.56 -18.12 -5.00
CA ILE A 529 41.55 -17.39 -5.82
C ILE A 529 40.84 -16.34 -6.67
N VAL A 530 39.77 -16.75 -7.38
CA VAL A 530 39.00 -15.84 -8.24
C VAL A 530 38.41 -14.68 -7.43
N LYS A 531 37.89 -14.93 -6.22
CA LYS A 531 37.41 -13.88 -5.31
C LYS A 531 38.48 -12.85 -4.97
N LEU A 532 39.65 -13.31 -4.50
CA LEU A 532 40.72 -12.39 -4.12
C LEU A 532 41.30 -11.63 -5.31
N CYS A 533 41.44 -12.28 -6.48
CA CYS A 533 41.86 -11.61 -7.70
C CYS A 533 40.86 -10.52 -8.11
N SER A 534 39.56 -10.79 -8.10
CA SER A 534 38.54 -9.78 -8.42
C SER A 534 38.52 -8.62 -7.41
N ILE A 535 38.73 -8.88 -6.12
CA ILE A 535 38.84 -7.82 -5.10
C ILE A 535 40.14 -7.02 -5.26
N ALA A 536 41.25 -7.66 -5.64
CA ALA A 536 42.50 -6.95 -5.94
C ALA A 536 42.35 -6.00 -7.13
N VAL A 537 41.64 -6.42 -8.18
CA VAL A 537 41.29 -5.55 -9.32
C VAL A 537 40.39 -4.40 -8.84
N LEU A 538 39.42 -4.67 -7.97
CA LEU A 538 38.57 -3.62 -7.38
C LEU A 538 39.40 -2.59 -6.61
N ILE A 539 40.34 -3.02 -5.76
CA ILE A 539 41.24 -2.13 -5.02
C ILE A 539 42.09 -1.27 -5.98
N ALA A 540 42.60 -1.87 -7.06
CA ALA A 540 43.37 -1.14 -8.07
C ALA A 540 42.53 -0.06 -8.78
N LEU A 541 41.27 -0.36 -9.09
CA LEU A 541 40.33 0.60 -9.69
C LEU A 541 39.96 1.73 -8.71
N GLU A 542 39.78 1.43 -7.42
CA GLU A 542 39.54 2.46 -6.39
C GLU A 542 40.77 3.36 -6.18
N LEU A 543 41.98 2.79 -6.22
CA LEU A 543 43.23 3.55 -6.16
C LEU A 543 43.41 4.45 -7.39
N ALA A 544 43.10 3.93 -8.58
CA ALA A 544 43.11 4.72 -9.82
C ALA A 544 42.10 5.87 -9.76
N THR A 545 40.90 5.61 -9.23
CA THR A 545 39.85 6.63 -9.02
C THR A 545 40.31 7.70 -8.04
N LEU A 546 40.96 7.32 -6.93
CA LEU A 546 41.56 8.28 -5.99
C LEU A 546 42.65 9.14 -6.65
N GLY A 547 43.53 8.54 -7.45
CA GLY A 547 44.57 9.26 -8.19
C GLY A 547 43.99 10.28 -9.17
N LEU A 548 42.97 9.90 -9.93
CA LEU A 548 42.28 10.78 -10.88
C LEU A 548 41.48 11.91 -10.19
N ILE A 549 40.93 11.67 -9.00
CA ILE A 549 40.22 12.71 -8.22
C ILE A 549 41.22 13.65 -7.51
N ALA A 550 42.42 13.16 -7.20
CA ALA A 550 43.47 13.97 -6.57
C ALA A 550 44.18 14.90 -7.58
N ASP A 551 44.13 14.58 -8.87
CA ASP A 551 44.65 15.42 -9.94
C ASP A 551 43.76 16.65 -10.15
N ARG A 552 44.29 17.85 -9.86
CA ARG A 552 43.51 19.09 -9.60
C ARG A 552 42.97 19.79 -10.84
N GLU A 553 43.05 19.16 -12.01
CA GLU A 553 42.72 19.78 -13.29
C GLU A 553 41.21 20.10 -13.43
N HIS A 554 40.37 19.42 -12.63
CA HIS A 554 38.92 19.61 -12.61
C HIS A 554 38.46 19.82 -11.15
N GLY A 555 37.74 20.92 -10.87
CA GLY A 555 37.44 21.38 -9.51
C GLY A 555 36.98 20.26 -8.56
N THR A 556 37.46 20.28 -7.31
CA THR A 556 37.16 19.27 -6.28
C THR A 556 36.26 19.83 -5.17
N THR A 557 35.37 19.02 -4.59
CA THR A 557 34.67 19.39 -3.35
C THR A 557 35.61 19.20 -2.14
N PRO A 558 35.30 19.78 -0.97
CA PRO A 558 36.09 19.56 0.26
C PRO A 558 36.18 18.08 0.69
N ILE A 559 35.22 17.24 0.26
CA ILE A 559 35.07 15.85 0.71
C ILE A 559 35.50 14.84 -0.37
N SER A 560 35.78 15.30 -1.61
CA SER A 560 36.11 14.42 -2.75
C SER A 560 37.29 13.47 -2.46
N VAL A 561 38.41 14.01 -1.98
CA VAL A 561 39.61 13.21 -1.67
C VAL A 561 39.42 12.34 -0.40
N PRO A 562 38.89 12.86 0.73
CA PRO A 562 38.57 12.03 1.90
C PRO A 562 37.62 10.86 1.59
N ALA A 563 36.57 11.08 0.80
CA ALA A 563 35.60 10.04 0.44
C ALA A 563 36.23 8.95 -0.45
N ALA A 564 37.03 9.34 -1.44
CA ALA A 564 37.75 8.39 -2.30
C ALA A 564 38.80 7.58 -1.51
N ALA A 565 39.55 8.23 -0.60
CA ALA A 565 40.52 7.56 0.25
C ALA A 565 39.85 6.54 1.19
N LEU A 566 38.69 6.88 1.74
CA LEU A 566 37.93 5.97 2.58
C LEU A 566 37.32 4.80 1.79
N SER A 567 36.95 5.02 0.52
CA SER A 567 36.51 3.95 -0.40
C SER A 567 37.63 2.94 -0.65
N VAL A 568 38.87 3.40 -0.83
CA VAL A 568 40.06 2.53 -0.92
C VAL A 568 40.26 1.75 0.38
N ALA A 569 40.17 2.42 1.54
CA ALA A 569 40.29 1.76 2.84
C ALA A 569 39.19 0.70 3.05
N ALA A 570 37.96 0.97 2.60
CA ALA A 570 36.86 0.01 2.63
C ALA A 570 37.09 -1.18 1.70
N ALA A 571 37.65 -0.96 0.50
CA ALA A 571 38.01 -2.04 -0.43
C ALA A 571 39.14 -2.94 0.13
N LEU A 572 40.13 -2.36 0.81
CA LEU A 572 41.16 -3.11 1.53
C LEU A 572 40.56 -3.93 2.69
N ALA A 573 39.70 -3.31 3.50
CA ALA A 573 38.99 -4.00 4.58
C ALA A 573 38.10 -5.13 4.05
N LEU A 574 37.46 -4.94 2.89
CA LEU A 574 36.68 -5.96 2.18
C LEU A 574 37.55 -7.16 1.78
N GLY A 575 38.76 -6.92 1.24
CA GLY A 575 39.69 -7.99 0.89
C GLY A 575 40.12 -8.82 2.09
N VAL A 576 40.49 -8.18 3.19
CA VAL A 576 40.86 -8.86 4.43
C VAL A 576 39.67 -9.62 5.01
N LEU A 577 38.49 -9.00 5.08
CA LEU A 577 37.29 -9.65 5.61
C LEU A 577 36.82 -10.81 4.74
N SER A 578 36.86 -10.69 3.40
CA SER A 578 36.52 -11.77 2.47
C SER A 578 37.46 -12.97 2.65
N HIS A 579 38.76 -12.74 2.81
CA HIS A 579 39.74 -13.79 3.12
C HIS A 579 39.38 -14.57 4.40
N PHE A 580 39.22 -13.87 5.53
CA PHE A 580 38.91 -14.51 6.81
C PHE A 580 37.53 -15.19 6.81
N ASP A 581 36.53 -14.57 6.18
CA ASP A 581 35.18 -15.13 6.07
C ASP A 581 35.13 -16.35 5.13
N HIS A 582 36.00 -16.42 4.11
CA HIS A 582 36.09 -17.59 3.26
C HIS A 582 36.65 -18.80 4.01
N ILE A 583 37.72 -18.61 4.78
CA ILE A 583 38.50 -19.70 5.37
C ILE A 583 37.91 -20.19 6.70
N ARG A 584 37.33 -19.26 7.48
CA ARG A 584 36.96 -19.51 8.88
C ARG A 584 35.44 -19.54 9.13
N SER A 585 34.62 -19.05 8.20
CA SER A 585 33.16 -19.07 8.33
C SER A 585 32.52 -20.10 7.39
N LYS A 586 31.72 -21.01 7.97
CA LYS A 586 30.88 -21.96 7.23
C LYS A 586 29.75 -21.27 6.46
N ARG A 587 29.36 -20.07 6.89
CA ARG A 587 28.29 -19.25 6.29
C ARG A 587 28.90 -18.15 5.41
N SER A 588 28.24 -17.77 4.34
CA SER A 588 28.63 -16.57 3.57
C SER A 588 28.28 -15.29 4.33
N SER A 589 29.16 -14.29 4.26
CA SER A 589 28.98 -13.01 4.97
C SER A 589 27.79 -12.21 4.44
N ILE A 590 26.78 -12.03 5.31
CA ILE A 590 25.68 -11.08 5.09
C ILE A 590 26.20 -9.65 5.04
N LEU A 591 27.22 -9.32 5.84
CA LEU A 591 27.80 -7.97 5.91
C LEU A 591 28.42 -7.55 4.58
N ILE A 592 29.20 -8.44 3.96
CA ILE A 592 29.82 -8.19 2.65
C ILE A 592 28.74 -8.09 1.57
N GLY A 593 27.79 -9.03 1.54
CA GLY A 593 26.69 -9.00 0.57
C GLY A 593 25.85 -7.73 0.65
N LEU A 594 25.53 -7.27 1.86
CA LEU A 594 24.76 -6.05 2.09
C LEU A 594 25.54 -4.80 1.65
N TYR A 595 26.81 -4.68 2.06
CA TYR A 595 27.67 -3.57 1.66
C TYR A 595 27.80 -3.46 0.14
N LEU A 596 28.12 -4.58 -0.52
CA LEU A 596 28.28 -4.64 -1.97
C LEU A 596 26.98 -4.32 -2.71
N THR A 597 25.82 -4.79 -2.22
CA THR A 597 24.52 -4.51 -2.86
C THR A 597 24.14 -3.03 -2.73
N ILE A 598 24.29 -2.44 -1.54
CA ILE A 598 23.98 -1.02 -1.31
C ILE A 598 24.93 -0.14 -2.12
N THR A 599 26.25 -0.37 -2.02
CA THR A 599 27.22 0.47 -2.73
C THR A 599 27.20 0.25 -4.24
N LEU A 600 26.75 -0.89 -4.76
CA LEU A 600 26.54 -1.10 -6.19
C LEU A 600 25.46 -0.15 -6.74
N LEU A 601 24.33 -0.03 -6.03
CA LEU A 601 23.26 0.90 -6.40
C LEU A 601 23.73 2.35 -6.31
N LEU A 602 24.38 2.72 -5.20
CA LEU A 602 24.82 4.09 -4.94
C LEU A 602 25.96 4.52 -5.90
N LYS A 603 26.95 3.66 -6.17
CA LYS A 603 28.02 3.94 -7.15
C LYS A 603 27.50 3.99 -8.59
N SER A 604 26.44 3.25 -8.91
CA SER A 604 25.82 3.35 -10.24
C SER A 604 25.21 4.74 -10.46
N ALA A 605 24.56 5.30 -9.44
CA ALA A 605 24.08 6.69 -9.48
C ALA A 605 25.25 7.68 -9.62
N MET A 606 26.31 7.55 -8.81
CA MET A 606 27.50 8.42 -8.90
C MET A 606 28.22 8.33 -10.25
N THR A 607 28.25 7.14 -10.87
CA THR A 607 28.88 6.94 -12.19
C THR A 607 28.17 7.76 -13.26
N ARG A 608 26.84 7.79 -13.24
CA ARG A 608 26.04 8.66 -14.12
C ARG A 608 26.35 10.13 -13.87
N THR A 609 26.38 10.54 -12.60
CA THR A 609 26.73 11.91 -12.18
C THR A 609 28.10 12.31 -12.75
N TYR A 610 29.12 11.44 -12.68
CA TYR A 610 30.45 11.72 -13.24
C TYR A 610 30.49 11.82 -14.77
N TRP A 611 29.64 11.08 -15.50
CA TRP A 611 29.55 11.19 -16.96
C TRP A 611 29.04 12.55 -17.43
N HIS A 612 28.22 13.22 -16.62
CA HIS A 612 27.62 14.52 -16.95
C HIS A 612 28.45 15.73 -16.52
N ILE A 613 29.48 15.57 -15.68
CA ILE A 613 30.39 16.66 -15.30
C ILE A 613 31.53 16.77 -16.33
N SER A 614 31.67 17.94 -16.96
CA SER A 614 32.78 18.24 -17.86
C SER A 614 34.13 18.06 -17.14
N GLY A 615 34.99 17.16 -17.63
CA GLY A 615 36.30 16.86 -17.03
C GLY A 615 36.38 15.58 -16.20
N TYR A 616 35.24 15.05 -15.75
CA TYR A 616 35.18 13.83 -14.93
C TYR A 616 35.04 12.54 -15.75
N LYS A 617 35.13 12.59 -17.09
CA LYS A 617 35.00 11.40 -17.96
C LYS A 617 35.99 10.27 -17.61
N PRO A 618 37.29 10.54 -17.31
CA PRO A 618 38.21 9.48 -16.88
C PRO A 618 37.79 8.84 -15.55
N VAL A 619 37.34 9.66 -14.59
CA VAL A 619 36.80 9.20 -13.29
C VAL A 619 35.54 8.36 -13.50
N ALA A 620 34.64 8.79 -14.39
CA ALA A 620 33.41 8.07 -14.73
C ALA A 620 33.69 6.69 -15.33
N SER A 621 34.65 6.59 -16.25
CA SER A 621 35.04 5.31 -16.88
C SER A 621 35.65 4.33 -15.87
N THR A 622 36.50 4.81 -14.96
CA THR A 622 37.14 3.99 -13.92
C THR A 622 36.11 3.53 -12.88
N THR A 623 35.20 4.42 -12.49
CA THR A 623 34.11 4.09 -11.56
C THR A 623 33.12 3.10 -12.17
N LEU A 624 32.81 3.22 -13.48
CA LEU A 624 32.00 2.24 -14.20
C LEU A 624 32.65 0.85 -14.21
N ALA A 625 33.95 0.78 -14.47
CA ALA A 625 34.71 -0.48 -14.38
C ALA A 625 34.67 -1.04 -12.95
N SER A 626 34.78 -0.20 -11.92
CA SER A 626 34.64 -0.61 -10.51
C SER A 626 33.25 -1.19 -10.22
N VAL A 627 32.16 -0.56 -10.70
CA VAL A 627 30.79 -1.07 -10.58
C VAL A 627 30.64 -2.46 -11.22
N PHE A 628 31.23 -2.68 -12.40
CA PHE A 628 31.19 -3.99 -13.06
C PHE A 628 31.95 -5.06 -12.28
N VAL A 629 33.17 -4.76 -11.81
CA VAL A 629 33.96 -5.69 -10.98
C VAL A 629 33.25 -5.96 -9.66
N GLN A 630 32.61 -4.95 -9.06
CA GLN A 630 31.84 -5.08 -7.85
C GLN A 630 30.63 -6.01 -8.02
N MET A 631 29.94 -5.96 -9.17
CA MET A 631 28.88 -6.90 -9.53
C MET A 631 29.40 -8.34 -9.60
N ILE A 632 30.58 -8.55 -10.19
CA ILE A 632 31.25 -9.85 -10.22
C ILE A 632 31.57 -10.34 -8.80
N VAL A 633 32.15 -9.48 -7.96
CA VAL A 633 32.47 -9.81 -6.55
C VAL A 633 31.21 -10.18 -5.77
N LEU A 634 30.11 -9.43 -5.93
CA LEU A 634 28.83 -9.75 -5.30
C LEU A 634 28.28 -11.11 -5.73
N GLY A 635 28.38 -11.43 -7.03
CA GLY A 635 28.04 -12.73 -7.58
C GLY A 635 28.88 -13.85 -6.96
N LEU A 636 30.21 -13.69 -6.97
CA LEU A 636 31.16 -14.63 -6.38
C LEU A 636 30.90 -14.85 -4.88
N GLU A 637 30.58 -13.81 -4.12
CA GLU A 637 30.26 -13.92 -2.70
C GLU A 637 28.91 -14.58 -2.42
N SER A 638 28.00 -14.58 -3.40
CA SER A 638 26.68 -15.20 -3.29
C SER A 638 26.68 -16.70 -3.61
N PHE A 639 27.74 -17.24 -4.23
CA PHE A 639 27.86 -18.68 -4.49
C PHE A 639 28.01 -19.51 -3.20
N ASN A 640 27.41 -20.69 -3.21
CA ASN A 640 27.40 -21.60 -2.07
C ASN A 640 28.78 -22.26 -1.87
N LYS A 641 29.35 -22.15 -0.67
CA LYS A 641 30.67 -22.70 -0.29
C LYS A 641 30.66 -24.22 -0.01
N ARG A 642 29.49 -24.88 0.01
CA ARG A 642 29.30 -26.28 0.47
C ARG A 642 30.26 -27.31 -0.12
N ARG A 643 30.65 -27.16 -1.39
CA ARG A 643 31.58 -28.09 -2.07
C ARG A 643 32.98 -28.10 -1.44
N TRP A 644 33.42 -26.97 -0.88
CA TRP A 644 34.77 -26.75 -0.36
C TRP A 644 34.90 -26.83 1.18
N VAL A 645 33.77 -27.05 1.87
CA VAL A 645 33.73 -27.35 3.31
C VAL A 645 34.24 -28.77 3.56
N LYS A 646 35.08 -28.93 4.58
CA LYS A 646 35.63 -30.24 5.01
C LYS A 646 34.51 -31.25 5.27
N ALA A 647 34.70 -32.50 4.84
CA ALA A 647 33.65 -33.52 4.81
C ALA A 647 33.02 -33.81 6.19
N GLU A 648 33.82 -33.81 7.25
CA GLU A 648 33.39 -34.00 8.64
C GLU A 648 32.50 -32.85 9.16
N GLU A 649 32.51 -31.69 8.50
CA GLU A 649 31.73 -30.51 8.90
C GLU A 649 30.54 -30.19 7.97
N ARG A 650 30.16 -31.10 7.06
CA ARG A 650 29.11 -30.91 6.04
C ARG A 650 27.66 -31.02 6.55
N THR A 651 27.45 -31.20 7.85
CA THR A 651 26.12 -31.37 8.49
C THR A 651 25.26 -30.11 8.50
N VAL A 652 25.73 -29.01 7.90
CA VAL A 652 25.03 -27.72 7.86
C VAL A 652 23.80 -27.76 6.94
N SER A 653 22.70 -27.15 7.40
CA SER A 653 21.48 -26.98 6.61
C SER A 653 21.74 -26.23 5.29
N ILE A 654 20.96 -26.53 4.26
CA ILE A 654 21.08 -25.87 2.95
C ILE A 654 20.87 -24.35 3.08
N GLU A 655 19.92 -23.92 3.92
CA GLU A 655 19.71 -22.51 4.25
C GLU A 655 20.94 -21.88 4.93
N GLY A 656 21.58 -22.59 5.87
CA GLY A 656 22.76 -22.10 6.58
C GLY A 656 23.97 -21.89 5.68
N SER A 657 24.05 -22.62 4.56
CA SER A 657 25.10 -22.49 3.54
C SER A 657 24.78 -21.50 2.41
N ALA A 658 23.55 -20.96 2.36
CA ALA A 658 23.12 -20.06 1.29
C ALA A 658 23.77 -18.67 1.40
N GLY A 659 24.17 -18.11 0.25
CA GLY A 659 24.66 -16.74 0.14
C GLY A 659 23.58 -15.70 0.43
N PHE A 660 23.98 -14.42 0.58
CA PHE A 660 23.06 -13.32 0.88
C PHE A 660 21.91 -13.22 -0.14
N LEU A 661 22.21 -13.15 -1.44
CA LEU A 661 21.17 -13.05 -2.48
C LEU A 661 20.30 -14.31 -2.54
N ASN A 662 20.91 -15.50 -2.43
CA ASN A 662 20.18 -16.77 -2.44
C ASN A 662 19.18 -16.85 -1.27
N ARG A 663 19.54 -16.31 -0.12
CA ARG A 663 18.68 -16.22 1.06
C ARG A 663 17.60 -15.15 0.93
N SER A 664 17.91 -14.00 0.34
CA SER A 664 16.97 -12.91 0.11
C SER A 664 15.85 -13.28 -0.86
N PHE A 665 16.16 -14.04 -1.92
CA PHE A 665 15.17 -14.49 -2.90
C PHE A 665 14.64 -15.91 -2.64
N PHE A 666 15.04 -16.54 -1.53
CA PHE A 666 14.68 -17.92 -1.18
C PHE A 666 14.95 -18.96 -2.29
N THR A 667 15.92 -18.69 -3.17
CA THR A 667 16.19 -19.56 -4.34
C THR A 667 16.67 -20.96 -3.95
N TRP A 668 17.17 -21.13 -2.73
CA TRP A 668 17.57 -22.42 -2.16
C TRP A 668 16.38 -23.37 -1.99
N LEU A 669 15.15 -22.85 -1.91
CA LEU A 669 13.92 -23.65 -1.79
C LEU A 669 13.46 -24.22 -3.14
N ASN A 670 13.92 -23.66 -4.26
CA ASN A 670 13.45 -24.03 -5.60
C ASN A 670 13.61 -25.53 -5.89
N GLY A 671 14.69 -26.16 -5.41
CA GLY A 671 14.91 -27.61 -5.58
C GLY A 671 13.84 -28.45 -4.88
N LEU A 672 13.44 -28.04 -3.67
CA LEU A 672 12.38 -28.72 -2.91
C LEU A 672 11.01 -28.50 -3.55
N LEU A 673 10.70 -27.27 -3.98
CA LEU A 673 9.44 -26.95 -4.66
C LEU A 673 9.29 -27.72 -5.98
N LEU A 674 10.35 -27.81 -6.78
CA LEU A 674 10.36 -28.60 -8.01
C LEU A 674 10.21 -30.10 -7.74
N THR A 675 10.78 -30.60 -6.64
CA THR A 675 10.61 -31.99 -6.24
C THR A 675 9.17 -32.26 -5.79
N GLY A 676 8.60 -31.36 -4.99
CA GLY A 676 7.19 -31.41 -4.55
C GLY A 676 6.19 -31.27 -5.69
N PHE A 677 6.54 -30.53 -6.77
CA PHE A 677 5.75 -30.46 -7.99
C PHE A 677 5.79 -31.77 -8.79
N ARG A 678 6.90 -32.51 -8.74
CA ARG A 678 7.08 -33.78 -9.46
C ARG A 678 6.55 -34.99 -8.69
N ARG A 679 6.67 -35.01 -7.37
CA ARG A 679 6.21 -36.11 -6.51
C ARG A 679 5.81 -35.61 -5.11
N PRO A 680 4.90 -36.31 -4.40
CA PRO A 680 4.64 -36.04 -2.99
C PRO A 680 5.94 -36.14 -2.17
N LEU A 681 6.18 -35.15 -1.31
CA LEU A 681 7.39 -35.09 -0.48
C LEU A 681 7.34 -36.15 0.63
N THR A 682 8.44 -36.88 0.79
CA THR A 682 8.65 -37.76 1.95
C THR A 682 9.47 -37.03 3.03
N PRO A 683 9.48 -37.49 4.30
CA PRO A 683 10.33 -36.91 5.34
C PRO A 683 11.81 -36.85 4.97
N ASP A 684 12.30 -37.78 4.14
CA ASP A 684 13.68 -37.82 3.66
C ASP A 684 14.03 -36.71 2.64
N ASP A 685 13.02 -36.15 1.95
CA ASP A 685 13.19 -35.03 1.03
C ASP A 685 13.40 -33.70 1.77
N LEU A 686 13.03 -33.63 3.06
CA LEU A 686 13.09 -32.41 3.85
C LEU A 686 14.53 -32.11 4.30
N HIS A 687 14.89 -30.84 4.26
CA HIS A 687 16.22 -30.39 4.66
C HIS A 687 16.39 -30.46 6.19
N LEU A 688 17.63 -30.73 6.63
CA LEU A 688 18.00 -30.67 8.03
C LEU A 688 17.71 -29.28 8.62
N ILE A 689 17.17 -29.26 9.84
CA ILE A 689 16.87 -28.05 10.59
C ILE A 689 18.18 -27.30 10.89
N ASP A 690 18.17 -25.97 10.72
CA ASP A 690 19.30 -25.11 11.07
C ASP A 690 19.72 -25.31 12.54
N ASP A 691 21.02 -25.44 12.79
CA ASP A 691 21.58 -25.67 14.13
C ASP A 691 21.06 -24.67 15.17
N SER A 692 20.79 -23.43 14.77
CA SER A 692 20.27 -22.40 15.68
C SER A 692 18.81 -22.58 16.11
N LEU A 693 18.07 -23.47 15.44
CA LEU A 693 16.68 -23.84 15.71
C LEU A 693 16.55 -25.22 16.39
N GLN A 694 17.64 -25.99 16.47
CA GLN A 694 17.62 -27.29 17.14
C GLN A 694 17.38 -27.12 18.64
N THR A 695 16.46 -27.91 19.17
CA THR A 695 16.04 -27.88 20.59
C THR A 695 17.23 -28.03 21.54
N ALA A 696 18.22 -28.87 21.19
CA ALA A 696 19.45 -29.07 21.98
C ALA A 696 20.26 -27.79 22.23
N ASN A 697 20.21 -26.81 21.32
CA ASN A 697 20.92 -25.54 21.46
C ASN A 697 20.08 -24.44 22.14
N VAL A 698 18.76 -24.61 22.16
CA VAL A 698 17.80 -23.65 22.74
C VAL A 698 17.49 -23.98 24.20
N VAL A 699 17.33 -25.26 24.52
CA VAL A 699 16.94 -25.78 25.85
C VAL A 699 17.87 -25.35 26.98
N PRO A 700 19.22 -25.36 26.85
CA PRO A 700 20.11 -24.96 27.95
C PRO A 700 19.90 -23.51 28.42
N SER A 701 19.38 -22.64 27.54
CA SER A 701 19.04 -21.26 27.91
C SER A 701 17.73 -21.18 28.70
N PHE A 702 16.80 -22.08 28.43
CA PHE A 702 15.50 -22.19 29.10
C PHE A 702 15.54 -23.05 30.37
N ASP A 703 16.52 -23.96 30.55
CA ASP A 703 16.67 -24.76 31.78
C ASP A 703 16.80 -23.90 33.05
N ARG A 704 17.33 -22.67 32.92
CA ARG A 704 17.41 -21.70 34.03
C ARG A 704 16.04 -21.28 34.59
N LEU A 705 14.93 -21.50 33.86
CA LEU A 705 13.56 -21.33 34.37
C LEU A 705 13.25 -22.26 35.54
N GLN A 706 13.91 -23.42 35.61
CA GLN A 706 13.64 -24.40 36.67
C GLN A 706 14.26 -23.99 38.01
N THR A 707 15.36 -23.24 37.97
CA THR A 707 16.13 -22.86 39.17
C THR A 707 15.86 -21.45 39.65
N THR A 708 15.27 -20.59 38.81
CA THR A 708 15.06 -19.17 39.12
C THR A 708 13.58 -18.83 39.05
N PRO A 709 12.92 -18.50 40.18
CA PRO A 709 11.50 -18.16 40.17
C PRO A 709 11.29 -16.88 39.34
N THR A 710 10.37 -16.93 38.37
CA THR A 710 9.94 -15.74 37.63
C THR A 710 9.10 -14.88 38.56
N SER A 711 9.65 -13.78 39.06
CA SER A 711 8.95 -12.85 39.95
C SER A 711 8.36 -11.66 39.17
N GLY A 712 7.05 -11.44 39.30
CA GLY A 712 6.33 -10.28 38.77
C GLY A 712 5.25 -10.59 37.71
N ARG A 713 4.43 -9.57 37.37
CA ARG A 713 3.24 -9.68 36.49
C ARG A 713 3.55 -10.12 35.04
N PHE A 714 4.81 -10.03 34.61
CA PHE A 714 5.29 -10.39 33.26
C PHE A 714 6.61 -11.17 33.29
N GLY A 715 6.87 -11.91 34.38
CA GLY A 715 8.17 -12.54 34.64
C GLY A 715 8.62 -13.48 33.51
N LEU A 716 7.72 -14.36 33.05
CA LEU A 716 8.00 -15.31 31.97
C LEU A 716 8.27 -14.65 30.60
N VAL A 717 7.60 -13.52 30.33
CA VAL A 717 7.77 -12.75 29.08
C VAL A 717 9.16 -12.13 29.02
N VAL A 718 9.57 -11.44 30.10
CA VAL A 718 10.90 -10.82 30.21
C VAL A 718 11.99 -11.89 30.17
N PHE A 719 11.77 -13.03 30.83
CA PHE A 719 12.71 -14.15 30.80
C PHE A 719 12.89 -14.73 29.39
N SER A 720 11.79 -14.95 28.65
CA SER A 720 11.82 -15.44 27.27
C SER A 720 12.59 -14.50 26.35
N PHE A 721 12.43 -13.19 26.52
CA PHE A 721 13.20 -12.19 25.79
C PHE A 721 14.68 -12.15 26.18
N ARG A 722 15.00 -12.32 27.47
CA ARG A 722 16.40 -12.42 27.93
C ARG A 722 17.12 -13.66 27.38
N CYS A 723 16.43 -14.79 27.24
CA CYS A 723 17.02 -16.02 26.70
C CYS A 723 17.41 -15.91 25.22
N LEU A 724 16.62 -15.17 24.44
CA LEU A 724 16.90 -14.94 23.02
C LEU A 724 17.81 -13.72 22.79
N GLY A 725 17.94 -12.83 23.78
CA GLY A 725 18.82 -11.68 23.76
C GLY A 725 18.60 -10.77 22.54
N LEU A 726 19.70 -10.35 21.90
CA LEU A 726 19.66 -9.47 20.71
C LEU A 726 19.03 -10.15 19.48
N TYR A 727 18.85 -11.48 19.47
CA TYR A 727 18.26 -12.17 18.33
C TYR A 727 16.82 -11.70 18.07
N ILE A 728 16.07 -11.32 19.11
CA ILE A 728 14.69 -10.87 18.94
C ILE A 728 14.56 -9.49 18.29
N LEU A 729 15.64 -8.71 18.30
CA LEU A 729 15.70 -7.43 17.59
C LEU A 729 16.02 -7.60 16.10
N THR A 730 16.44 -8.80 15.66
CA THR A 730 16.81 -9.03 14.25
C THR A 730 15.66 -8.83 13.24
N PRO A 731 14.38 -9.14 13.54
CA PRO A 731 13.28 -8.85 12.61
C PRO A 731 12.89 -7.37 12.58
N VAL A 732 13.30 -6.56 13.56
CA VAL A 732 12.95 -5.14 13.66
C VAL A 732 13.56 -4.35 12.51
N ILE A 733 14.81 -4.65 12.13
CA ILE A 733 15.50 -3.93 11.05
C ILE A 733 14.78 -4.12 9.70
N PRO A 734 14.50 -5.36 9.22
CA PRO A 734 13.68 -5.55 8.02
C PRO A 734 12.29 -4.93 8.12
N ARG A 735 11.69 -4.90 9.32
CA ARG A 735 10.38 -4.28 9.52
C ARG A 735 10.42 -2.77 9.34
N ILE A 736 11.46 -2.09 9.84
CA ILE A 736 11.67 -0.65 9.63
C ILE A 736 11.89 -0.37 8.14
N CYS A 737 12.72 -1.17 7.46
CA CYS A 737 12.92 -1.05 6.02
C CYS A 737 11.62 -1.24 5.24
N LEU A 738 10.81 -2.26 5.58
CA LEU A 738 9.50 -2.50 4.98
C LEU A 738 8.59 -1.29 5.16
N SER A 739 8.48 -0.75 6.38
CA SER A 739 7.70 0.47 6.63
C SER A 739 8.22 1.65 5.81
N GLY A 740 9.54 1.83 5.70
CA GLY A 740 10.15 2.86 4.87
C GLY A 740 9.74 2.76 3.41
N PHE A 741 9.80 1.56 2.82
CA PHE A 741 9.35 1.34 1.45
C PHE A 741 7.83 1.47 1.29
N THR A 742 7.03 1.02 2.26
CA THR A 742 5.57 1.20 2.23
C THR A 742 5.19 2.69 2.27
N PHE A 743 5.84 3.49 3.11
CA PHE A 743 5.64 4.94 3.12
C PHE A 743 6.20 5.63 1.87
N ALA A 744 7.14 5.01 1.15
CA ALA A 744 7.62 5.53 -0.13
C ALA A 744 6.59 5.38 -1.27
N GLN A 745 5.61 4.46 -1.17
CA GLN A 745 4.65 4.21 -2.25
C GLN A 745 3.78 5.45 -2.59
N PRO A 746 3.15 6.15 -1.62
CA PRO A 746 2.38 7.36 -1.91
C PRO A 746 3.24 8.48 -2.49
N PHE A 747 4.50 8.63 -2.06
CA PHE A 747 5.41 9.64 -2.61
C PHE A 747 5.75 9.35 -4.08
N VAL A 748 6.05 8.09 -4.42
CA VAL A 748 6.29 7.69 -5.81
C VAL A 748 5.02 7.84 -6.66
N ALA A 749 3.84 7.49 -6.12
CA ALA A 749 2.57 7.67 -6.81
C ALA A 749 2.25 9.16 -7.05
N SER A 750 2.45 10.02 -6.04
CA SER A 750 2.27 11.47 -6.17
C SER A 750 3.24 12.06 -7.19
N ALA A 751 4.52 11.68 -7.14
CA ALA A 751 5.52 12.15 -8.10
C ALA A 751 5.25 11.64 -9.53
N LEU A 752 4.67 10.45 -9.68
CA LEU A 752 4.23 9.92 -10.96
C LEU A 752 3.02 10.69 -11.50
N ILE A 753 2.03 10.98 -10.65
CA ILE A 753 0.87 11.79 -11.01
C ILE A 753 1.33 13.19 -11.42
N GLU A 754 2.19 13.84 -10.63
CA GLU A 754 2.77 15.15 -10.95
C GLU A 754 3.55 15.13 -12.27
N TYR A 755 4.31 14.06 -12.54
CA TYR A 755 5.00 13.88 -13.82
C TYR A 755 4.05 13.70 -15.01
N LEU A 756 2.91 13.02 -14.82
CA LEU A 756 1.89 12.81 -15.85
C LEU A 756 0.99 14.05 -16.06
N GLU A 757 0.75 14.82 -15.00
CA GLU A 757 -0.03 16.07 -15.02
C GLU A 757 0.80 17.26 -15.51
N GLY A 758 2.13 17.22 -15.33
CA GLY A 758 3.09 18.21 -15.81
C GLY A 758 3.11 18.30 -17.34
N ARG A 759 2.20 19.12 -17.89
CA ARG A 759 2.18 19.49 -19.30
C ARG A 759 3.35 20.45 -19.57
N GLU A 760 4.40 19.91 -20.19
CA GLU A 760 5.57 20.57 -20.79
C GLU A 760 6.88 20.58 -19.94
N LEU A 761 7.95 20.00 -20.53
CA LEU A 761 9.39 20.10 -20.17
C LEU A 761 9.98 19.21 -19.05
N THR A 762 9.30 18.18 -18.55
CA THR A 762 10.00 17.20 -17.68
C THR A 762 10.90 16.26 -18.51
N SER A 763 12.22 16.38 -18.32
CA SER A 763 13.22 15.58 -19.05
C SER A 763 12.92 14.07 -18.99
N THR A 764 13.13 13.33 -20.09
CA THR A 764 12.94 11.86 -20.16
C THR A 764 13.67 11.11 -19.04
N ASN A 765 14.77 11.68 -18.54
CA ASN A 765 15.53 11.17 -17.40
C ASN A 765 14.72 11.10 -16.10
N HIS A 766 13.82 12.06 -15.84
CA HIS A 766 12.94 12.03 -14.68
C HIS A 766 11.96 10.85 -14.75
N GLY A 767 11.41 10.56 -15.93
CA GLY A 767 10.55 9.39 -16.15
C GLY A 767 11.29 8.07 -15.88
N TYR A 768 12.51 7.91 -16.40
CA TYR A 768 13.34 6.73 -16.09
C TYR A 768 13.70 6.62 -14.59
N GLY A 769 13.89 7.76 -13.92
CA GLY A 769 14.09 7.81 -12.47
C GLY A 769 12.87 7.30 -11.70
N LEU A 770 11.65 7.68 -12.10
CA LEU A 770 10.41 7.19 -11.49
C LEU A 770 10.20 5.69 -11.69
N ILE A 771 10.57 5.16 -12.87
CA ILE A 771 10.57 3.71 -13.14
C ILE A 771 11.54 2.99 -12.18
N GLY A 772 12.78 3.51 -12.07
CA GLY A 772 13.79 2.96 -11.16
C GLY A 772 13.38 3.02 -9.69
N ALA A 773 12.81 4.14 -9.25
CA ALA A 773 12.30 4.33 -7.89
C ALA A 773 11.15 3.37 -7.59
N SER A 774 10.21 3.20 -8.54
CA SER A 774 9.11 2.23 -8.42
C SER A 774 9.65 0.80 -8.27
N PHE A 775 10.58 0.39 -9.14
CA PHE A 775 11.20 -0.93 -9.06
C PHE A 775 11.88 -1.15 -7.69
N LEU A 776 12.67 -0.19 -7.24
CA LEU A 776 13.37 -0.26 -5.95
C LEU A 776 12.40 -0.38 -4.78
N VAL A 777 11.32 0.40 -4.77
CA VAL A 777 10.31 0.37 -3.70
C VAL A 777 9.59 -0.97 -3.65
N TYR A 778 9.07 -1.47 -4.77
CA TYR A 778 8.30 -2.72 -4.77
C TYR A 778 9.16 -3.96 -4.53
N VAL A 779 10.37 -4.02 -5.12
CA VAL A 779 11.32 -5.11 -4.82
C VAL A 779 11.79 -5.01 -3.37
N GLY A 780 12.03 -3.79 -2.88
CA GLY A 780 12.36 -3.52 -1.48
C GLY A 780 11.29 -4.04 -0.51
N ILE A 781 10.01 -3.80 -0.80
CA ILE A 781 8.87 -4.34 -0.03
C ILE A 781 8.90 -5.87 -0.02
N ALA A 782 9.03 -6.50 -1.19
CA ALA A 782 9.00 -7.96 -1.29
C ALA A 782 10.16 -8.61 -0.51
N VAL A 783 11.38 -8.09 -0.65
CA VAL A 783 12.56 -8.60 0.05
C VAL A 783 12.45 -8.33 1.55
N ALA A 784 12.09 -7.12 1.97
CA ALA A 784 12.00 -6.76 3.38
C ALA A 784 10.89 -7.53 4.11
N ASP A 785 9.72 -7.74 3.47
CA ASP A 785 8.64 -8.58 4.02
C ASP A 785 9.07 -10.04 4.13
N GLY A 786 9.72 -10.58 3.09
CA GLY A 786 10.27 -11.93 3.11
C GLY A 786 11.24 -12.14 4.28
N TRP A 787 12.19 -11.23 4.48
CA TRP A 787 13.13 -11.29 5.60
C TRP A 787 12.45 -11.10 6.96
N TYR A 788 11.51 -10.16 7.07
CA TYR A 788 10.76 -9.91 8.30
C TYR A 788 9.99 -11.16 8.74
N ARG A 789 9.21 -11.76 7.84
CA ARG A 789 8.43 -12.97 8.13
C ARG A 789 9.34 -14.15 8.47
N HIS A 790 10.41 -14.34 7.70
CA HIS A 790 11.34 -15.44 7.93
C HIS A 790 12.03 -15.36 9.30
N LEU A 791 12.59 -14.20 9.65
CA LEU A 791 13.24 -14.00 10.94
C LEU A 791 12.25 -14.05 12.12
N SER A 792 11.05 -13.50 11.94
CA SER A 792 9.99 -13.56 12.96
C SER A 792 9.53 -15.00 13.21
N ASN A 793 9.30 -15.79 12.16
CA ASN A 793 8.92 -17.19 12.26
C ASN A 793 10.03 -18.02 12.93
N LYS A 794 11.31 -17.73 12.64
CA LYS A 794 12.43 -18.35 13.35
C LYS A 794 12.45 -17.99 14.83
N ALA A 795 12.20 -16.73 15.20
CA ALA A 795 12.12 -16.33 16.59
C ALA A 795 10.96 -17.04 17.32
N VAL A 796 9.78 -17.12 16.69
CA VAL A 796 8.62 -17.85 17.21
C VAL A 796 8.93 -19.34 17.39
N ALA A 797 9.58 -19.98 16.42
CA ALA A 797 9.96 -21.39 16.51
C ALA A 797 10.91 -21.65 17.69
N LYS A 798 11.87 -20.76 17.96
CA LYS A 798 12.77 -20.89 19.13
C LYS A 798 12.03 -20.72 20.46
N ILE A 799 11.17 -19.70 20.58
CA ILE A 799 10.34 -19.50 21.77
C ILE A 799 9.45 -20.72 22.01
N ARG A 800 8.81 -21.21 20.95
CA ARG A 800 7.92 -22.37 21.02
C ARG A 800 8.68 -23.64 21.42
N GLY A 801 9.84 -23.89 20.84
CA GLY A 801 10.69 -25.04 21.18
C GLY A 801 11.10 -25.05 22.66
N GLY A 802 11.59 -23.92 23.17
CA GLY A 802 11.99 -23.79 24.58
C GLY A 802 10.82 -23.89 25.57
N LEU A 803 9.67 -23.28 25.26
CA LEU A 803 8.49 -23.34 26.14
C LEU A 803 7.83 -24.72 26.15
N ILE A 804 7.74 -25.41 25.00
CA ILE A 804 7.17 -26.77 24.94
C ILE A 804 8.01 -27.73 25.78
N ASP A 805 9.32 -27.63 25.69
CA ASP A 805 10.24 -28.44 26.49
C ASP A 805 10.06 -28.15 28.00
N ALA A 806 10.02 -26.88 28.40
CA ALA A 806 9.76 -26.50 29.79
C ALA A 806 8.41 -27.01 30.32
N ILE A 807 7.35 -26.96 29.50
CA ILE A 807 6.02 -27.51 29.84
C ILE A 807 6.10 -29.03 29.99
N ALA A 808 6.76 -29.73 29.07
CA ALA A 808 6.90 -31.17 29.11
C ALA A 808 7.66 -31.62 30.37
N GLN A 809 8.79 -30.97 30.68
CA GLN A 809 9.57 -31.24 31.89
C GLN A 809 8.76 -30.97 33.16
N LYS A 810 7.97 -29.88 33.20
CA LYS A 810 7.07 -29.59 34.32
C LYS A 810 5.96 -30.64 34.45
N MET A 811 5.36 -31.09 33.35
CA MET A 811 4.32 -32.12 33.35
C MET A 811 4.78 -33.42 34.02
N PHE A 812 6.04 -33.81 33.85
CA PHE A 812 6.60 -34.99 34.53
C PHE A 812 6.78 -34.82 36.04
N ARG A 813 6.76 -33.57 36.56
CA ARG A 813 6.98 -33.24 37.97
C ARG A 813 5.70 -32.77 38.70
N LEU A 814 4.55 -32.68 38.03
CA LEU A 814 3.31 -32.17 38.63
C LEU A 814 2.57 -33.20 39.47
N ARG A 815 1.90 -32.73 40.53
CA ARG A 815 0.90 -33.46 41.31
C ARG A 815 -0.40 -33.60 40.51
N GLN A 816 -1.03 -34.78 40.56
CA GLN A 816 -2.26 -35.06 39.81
C GLN A 816 -3.49 -34.43 40.52
N GLU A 817 -3.93 -33.26 40.05
CA GLU A 817 -5.14 -32.57 40.53
C GLU A 817 -6.17 -32.35 39.40
N LYS A 818 -7.46 -32.39 39.73
CA LYS A 818 -8.58 -32.14 38.81
C LYS A 818 -8.66 -30.66 38.44
N GLY A 819 -8.39 -30.35 37.18
CA GLY A 819 -8.34 -28.97 36.66
C GLY A 819 -9.71 -28.31 36.47
N VAL A 820 -9.73 -27.00 36.70
CA VAL A 820 -10.86 -26.07 36.51
C VAL A 820 -10.93 -25.61 35.04
N GLU A 821 -12.12 -25.63 34.45
CA GLU A 821 -12.36 -25.20 33.06
C GLU A 821 -12.91 -23.76 32.97
N ALA A 822 -12.34 -22.97 32.06
CA ALA A 822 -12.83 -21.64 31.66
C ALA A 822 -13.89 -21.74 30.55
N LYS A 823 -14.55 -20.62 30.19
CA LYS A 823 -15.74 -20.58 29.30
C LYS A 823 -15.59 -21.20 27.89
N GLN A 824 -14.38 -21.33 27.33
CA GLN A 824 -14.15 -22.11 26.10
C GLN A 824 -14.27 -23.63 26.37
N GLY A 825 -13.91 -24.05 27.58
CA GLY A 825 -14.13 -25.39 28.12
C GLY A 825 -15.60 -25.78 28.16
N LEU A 826 -16.53 -24.86 28.45
CA LEU A 826 -17.97 -25.17 28.41
C LEU A 826 -18.45 -25.58 27.00
N TRP A 827 -17.98 -24.91 25.95
CA TRP A 827 -18.30 -25.30 24.57
C TRP A 827 -17.57 -26.59 24.15
N MET A 828 -16.29 -26.74 24.51
CA MET A 828 -15.52 -27.96 24.22
C MET A 828 -16.09 -29.19 24.95
N ALA A 829 -16.51 -29.04 26.21
CA ALA A 829 -17.16 -30.08 27.00
C ALA A 829 -18.54 -30.46 26.43
N ALA A 830 -19.34 -29.48 25.97
CA ALA A 830 -20.59 -29.76 25.28
C ALA A 830 -20.37 -30.49 23.94
N THR A 831 -19.34 -30.09 23.20
CA THR A 831 -18.93 -30.73 21.94
C THR A 831 -18.46 -32.17 22.19
N GLU A 832 -17.62 -32.38 23.19
CA GLU A 832 -17.11 -33.69 23.58
C GLU A 832 -18.24 -34.62 24.04
N LYS A 833 -19.19 -34.11 24.84
CA LYS A 833 -20.39 -34.86 25.26
C LYS A 833 -21.23 -35.32 24.07
N ARG A 834 -21.42 -34.48 23.06
CA ARG A 834 -22.14 -34.86 21.82
C ARG A 834 -21.34 -35.85 20.97
N ILE A 835 -20.05 -35.62 20.77
CA ILE A 835 -19.17 -36.53 20.01
C ILE A 835 -19.15 -37.91 20.66
N ALA A 836 -19.03 -37.98 21.98
CA ALA A 836 -19.06 -39.23 22.73
C ALA A 836 -20.42 -39.96 22.55
N ALA A 837 -21.54 -39.25 22.70
CA ALA A 837 -22.87 -39.83 22.47
C ALA A 837 -23.07 -40.32 21.03
N THR A 838 -22.58 -39.57 20.04
CA THR A 838 -22.65 -39.93 18.62
C THR A 838 -21.76 -41.14 18.31
N LYS A 839 -20.55 -41.18 18.87
CA LYS A 839 -19.61 -42.30 18.74
C LYS A 839 -20.21 -43.57 19.34
N ASN A 840 -20.86 -43.48 20.50
CA ASN A 840 -21.54 -44.61 21.14
C ASN A 840 -22.75 -45.10 20.32
N MET A 841 -23.54 -44.18 19.75
CA MET A 841 -24.63 -44.53 18.83
C MET A 841 -24.10 -45.28 17.60
N LEU A 842 -23.08 -44.73 16.92
CA LEU A 842 -22.48 -45.37 15.75
C LEU A 842 -21.87 -46.73 16.08
N ALA A 843 -21.28 -46.86 17.26
CA ALA A 843 -20.73 -48.12 17.72
C ALA A 843 -21.79 -49.21 17.91
N SER A 844 -23.03 -48.84 18.22
CA SER A 844 -24.17 -49.73 18.46
C SER A 844 -25.26 -49.63 17.37
N MET A 845 -24.93 -49.10 16.19
CA MET A 845 -25.90 -48.76 15.13
C MET A 845 -26.78 -49.93 14.70
N LYS A 846 -26.21 -51.14 14.66
CA LYS A 846 -26.95 -52.36 14.32
C LYS A 846 -28.03 -52.67 15.35
N ALA A 847 -27.72 -52.62 16.65
CA ALA A 847 -28.67 -52.86 17.73
C ALA A 847 -29.80 -51.81 17.75
N ILE A 848 -29.45 -50.54 17.52
CA ILE A 848 -30.41 -49.43 17.44
C ILE A 848 -31.41 -49.62 16.31
N LYS A 849 -30.93 -50.03 15.12
CA LYS A 849 -31.80 -50.33 13.97
C LYS A 849 -32.69 -51.55 14.23
N MET A 850 -32.16 -52.61 14.85
CA MET A 850 -32.94 -53.81 15.19
C MET A 850 -34.05 -53.54 16.21
N MET A 851 -33.85 -52.59 17.13
CA MET A 851 -34.87 -52.18 18.11
C MET A 851 -35.84 -51.12 17.59
N GLY A 852 -35.69 -50.65 16.34
CA GLY A 852 -36.51 -49.56 15.78
C GLY A 852 -36.32 -48.21 16.49
N ALA A 853 -35.31 -48.06 17.35
CA ALA A 853 -35.12 -46.89 18.21
C ALA A 853 -34.40 -45.70 17.50
N GLY A 854 -34.26 -45.77 16.17
CA GLY A 854 -33.48 -44.83 15.37
C GLY A 854 -33.92 -43.38 15.53
N GLU A 855 -35.23 -43.12 15.41
CA GLU A 855 -35.77 -41.76 15.56
C GLU A 855 -35.54 -41.21 16.97
N ARG A 856 -35.78 -42.03 17.99
CA ARG A 856 -35.69 -41.61 19.40
C ARG A 856 -34.26 -41.24 19.80
N ILE A 857 -33.27 -42.00 19.33
CA ILE A 857 -31.85 -41.70 19.55
C ILE A 857 -31.40 -40.52 18.69
N GLY A 858 -31.92 -40.39 17.46
CA GLY A 858 -31.74 -39.22 16.60
C GLY A 858 -32.12 -37.93 17.32
N SER A 859 -33.33 -37.86 17.87
CA SER A 859 -33.80 -36.69 18.63
C SER A 859 -32.97 -36.39 19.88
N ALA A 860 -32.41 -37.41 20.53
CA ALA A 860 -31.53 -37.22 21.68
C ALA A 860 -30.17 -36.60 21.28
N ILE A 861 -29.59 -37.02 20.16
CA ILE A 861 -28.37 -36.42 19.60
C ILE A 861 -28.63 -34.99 19.13
N GLU A 862 -29.79 -34.75 18.52
CA GLU A 862 -30.21 -33.42 18.10
C GLU A 862 -30.34 -32.46 19.28
N LYS A 863 -30.92 -32.90 20.41
CA LYS A 863 -30.92 -32.11 21.65
C LYS A 863 -29.52 -31.74 22.14
N LEU A 864 -28.57 -32.67 22.11
CA LEU A 864 -27.17 -32.39 22.46
C LEU A 864 -26.53 -31.40 21.49
N ARG A 865 -26.90 -31.45 20.20
CA ARG A 865 -26.44 -30.51 19.18
C ARG A 865 -26.96 -29.09 19.41
N ILE A 866 -28.22 -28.93 19.83
CA ILE A 866 -28.80 -27.62 20.17
C ILE A 866 -28.09 -27.03 21.41
N GLN A 867 -27.79 -27.86 22.42
CA GLN A 867 -27.02 -27.43 23.60
C GLN A 867 -25.59 -27.01 23.25
N GLU A 868 -24.94 -27.72 22.34
CA GLU A 868 -23.62 -27.33 21.79
C GLU A 868 -23.70 -25.96 21.11
N PHE A 869 -24.73 -25.71 20.30
CA PHE A 869 -24.91 -24.44 19.61
C PHE A 869 -25.13 -23.27 20.57
N ALA A 870 -26.01 -23.43 21.57
CA ALA A 870 -26.25 -22.42 22.60
C ALA A 870 -24.97 -22.11 23.40
N ALA A 871 -24.18 -23.15 23.75
CA ALA A 871 -22.89 -22.94 24.41
C ALA A 871 -21.85 -22.23 23.52
N SER A 872 -21.96 -22.38 22.19
CA SER A 872 -21.05 -21.77 21.22
C SER A 872 -21.38 -20.31 20.89
N GLU A 873 -22.61 -19.85 21.16
CA GLU A 873 -23.11 -18.54 20.73
C GLU A 873 -22.26 -17.39 21.27
N SER A 874 -22.01 -17.35 22.58
CA SER A 874 -21.17 -16.34 23.21
C SER A 874 -19.73 -16.32 22.65
N PHE A 875 -19.18 -17.47 22.29
CA PHE A 875 -17.83 -17.56 21.70
C PHE A 875 -17.82 -17.13 20.24
N ARG A 876 -18.83 -17.52 19.46
CA ARG A 876 -18.97 -17.16 18.04
C ARG A 876 -19.27 -15.67 17.87
N THR A 877 -20.11 -15.07 18.72
CA THR A 877 -20.35 -13.62 18.72
C THR A 877 -19.06 -12.86 19.03
N LEU A 878 -18.24 -13.35 19.95
CA LEU A 878 -16.94 -12.76 20.26
C LEU A 878 -15.94 -12.91 19.10
N LEU A 879 -15.96 -14.05 18.40
CA LEU A 879 -15.18 -14.28 17.18
C LEU A 879 -15.63 -13.39 16.02
N ILE A 880 -16.94 -13.22 15.82
CA ILE A 880 -17.52 -12.34 14.78
C ILE A 880 -17.14 -10.89 15.08
N CYS A 881 -17.30 -10.42 16.33
CA CYS A 881 -16.83 -9.09 16.72
C CYS A 881 -15.32 -8.92 16.48
N SER A 882 -14.51 -9.94 16.76
CA SER A 882 -13.06 -9.92 16.53
C SER A 882 -12.71 -9.88 15.03
N VAL A 883 -13.37 -10.68 14.19
CA VAL A 883 -13.12 -10.76 12.73
C VAL A 883 -13.65 -9.51 12.03
N SER A 884 -14.84 -9.02 12.38
CA SER A 884 -15.40 -7.77 11.83
C SER A 884 -14.55 -6.56 12.19
N THR A 885 -14.02 -6.50 13.42
CA THR A 885 -13.06 -5.46 13.84
C THR A 885 -11.71 -5.61 13.10
N SER A 886 -11.32 -6.83 12.75
CA SER A 886 -10.10 -7.14 11.98
C SER A 886 -10.21 -6.90 10.47
N TYR A 887 -11.41 -6.79 9.90
CA TYR A 887 -11.62 -6.49 8.47
C TYR A 887 -12.00 -5.02 8.23
N ALA A 888 -12.66 -4.35 9.17
CA ALA A 888 -12.87 -2.89 9.13
C ALA A 888 -11.54 -2.09 9.15
N THR A 889 -10.46 -2.74 9.59
CA THR A 889 -9.09 -2.20 9.74
C THR A 889 -8.33 -2.03 8.41
N LEU A 890 -8.81 -2.59 7.30
CA LEU A 890 -8.26 -2.32 5.95
C LEU A 890 -8.67 -0.94 5.39
N ALA A 891 -9.69 -0.30 5.99
CA ALA A 891 -10.27 0.94 5.48
C ALA A 891 -9.89 2.21 6.27
N LEU A 892 -9.32 2.12 7.48
CA LEU A 892 -9.15 3.27 8.39
C LEU A 892 -7.75 3.35 9.04
N GLY A 893 -6.88 4.25 8.55
CA GLY A 893 -5.83 5.00 9.30
C GLY A 893 -4.70 4.26 10.08
N PRO A 894 -3.41 4.45 9.74
CA PRO A 894 -2.27 3.72 10.35
C PRO A 894 -2.02 3.89 11.87
N VAL A 895 -2.48 4.96 12.52
CA VAL A 895 -2.17 5.23 13.95
C VAL A 895 -3.17 4.57 14.91
N VAL A 896 -4.46 4.56 14.54
CA VAL A 896 -5.51 3.87 15.32
C VAL A 896 -5.41 2.35 15.13
N VAL A 897 -4.97 1.90 13.95
CA VAL A 897 -4.67 0.49 13.61
C VAL A 897 -3.57 -0.10 14.49
N LEU A 898 -2.52 0.67 14.79
CA LEU A 898 -1.42 0.22 15.64
C LEU A 898 -1.90 -0.10 17.07
N GLY A 899 -2.75 0.75 17.63
CA GLY A 899 -3.36 0.53 18.95
C GLY A 899 -4.38 -0.62 18.95
N ALA A 900 -5.27 -0.68 17.95
CA ALA A 900 -6.37 -1.65 17.93
C ALA A 900 -5.95 -3.07 17.53
N TYR A 901 -4.89 -3.25 16.72
CA TYR A 901 -4.36 -4.57 16.35
C TYR A 901 -3.37 -5.12 17.38
N LEU A 902 -2.50 -4.27 17.96
CA LEU A 902 -1.49 -4.73 18.91
C LEU A 902 -2.09 -5.00 20.28
N VAL A 903 -2.99 -4.15 20.80
CA VAL A 903 -3.46 -4.27 22.20
C VAL A 903 -4.21 -5.58 22.48
N PRO A 904 -5.15 -6.07 21.65
CA PRO A 904 -5.84 -7.33 21.91
C PRO A 904 -4.94 -8.56 21.71
N ASN A 905 -4.08 -8.55 20.69
CA ASN A 905 -3.14 -9.65 20.43
C ASN A 905 -2.05 -9.73 21.50
N MET A 906 -1.55 -8.57 21.96
CA MET A 906 -0.67 -8.49 23.12
C MET A 906 -1.41 -8.91 24.38
N GLY A 907 -2.67 -8.51 24.59
CA GLY A 907 -3.48 -8.94 25.72
C GLY A 907 -3.72 -10.46 25.75
N ALA A 908 -4.03 -11.08 24.62
CA ALA A 908 -4.18 -12.52 24.47
C ALA A 908 -2.85 -13.27 24.67
N ALA A 909 -1.75 -12.75 24.11
CA ALA A 909 -0.42 -13.29 24.31
C ALA A 909 0.00 -13.21 25.78
N LEU A 910 -0.17 -12.05 26.43
CA LEU A 910 0.07 -11.85 27.85
C LEU A 910 -0.80 -12.78 28.71
N GLY A 911 -2.07 -12.99 28.33
CA GLY A 911 -2.95 -13.98 28.96
C GLY A 911 -2.45 -15.42 28.80
N CYS A 912 -1.92 -15.80 27.64
CA CYS A 912 -1.27 -17.10 27.42
C CYS A 912 -0.01 -17.26 28.26
N PHE A 913 0.89 -16.27 28.26
CA PHE A 913 2.10 -16.29 29.08
C PHE A 913 1.76 -16.34 30.58
N LYS A 914 0.72 -15.63 31.03
CA LYS A 914 0.25 -15.70 32.41
C LYS A 914 -0.25 -17.09 32.78
N ARG A 915 -1.07 -17.73 31.93
CA ARG A 915 -1.54 -19.11 32.17
C ARG A 915 -0.38 -20.11 32.20
N LEU A 916 0.62 -19.92 31.36
CA LEU A 916 1.82 -20.75 31.35
C LEU A 916 2.67 -20.52 32.60
N GLU A 917 2.82 -19.28 33.04
CA GLU A 917 3.51 -18.92 34.28
C GLU A 917 2.80 -19.50 35.51
N GLU A 918 1.47 -19.36 35.60
CA GLU A 918 0.63 -19.99 36.63
C GLU A 918 0.77 -21.53 36.62
N PHE A 919 0.86 -22.16 35.44
CA PHE A 919 1.08 -23.59 35.30
C PHE A 919 2.48 -24.03 35.74
N LEU A 920 3.52 -23.30 35.34
CA LEU A 920 4.92 -23.57 35.70
C LEU A 920 5.18 -23.33 37.19
N GLN A 921 4.40 -22.48 37.85
CA GLN A 921 4.49 -22.21 39.29
C GLN A 921 3.69 -23.19 40.16
N LYS A 922 2.93 -24.12 39.57
CA LYS A 922 2.25 -25.15 40.35
C LYS A 922 3.26 -25.97 41.18
N PRO A 923 2.88 -26.37 42.41
CA PRO A 923 3.77 -27.13 43.29
C PRO A 923 4.21 -28.42 42.60
N GLU A 924 5.52 -28.67 42.63
CA GLU A 924 6.11 -29.91 42.11
C GLU A 924 5.93 -31.03 43.13
N ARG A 925 5.88 -32.26 42.63
CA ARG A 925 5.90 -33.48 43.43
C ARG A 925 7.24 -33.56 44.17
N VAL A 926 7.19 -33.62 45.49
CA VAL A 926 8.34 -33.98 46.33
C VAL A 926 8.16 -35.44 46.76
N ASP A 927 9.12 -36.31 46.44
CA ASP A 927 9.09 -37.72 46.83
C ASP A 927 9.83 -37.88 48.17
N ASP A 928 9.08 -37.80 49.27
CA ASP A 928 9.63 -37.87 50.64
C ASP A 928 9.82 -39.31 51.14
N ARG A 929 9.73 -40.31 50.25
CA ARG A 929 10.05 -41.71 50.61
C ARG A 929 11.56 -41.86 50.79
N GLU A 930 11.97 -42.56 51.83
CA GLU A 930 13.38 -42.97 51.95
C GLU A 930 13.64 -44.13 50.98
N VAL A 931 14.24 -43.82 49.83
CA VAL A 931 14.61 -44.80 48.80
C VAL A 931 16.08 -45.19 48.98
N GLN A 932 16.35 -46.39 49.52
CA GLN A 932 17.70 -46.94 49.51
C GLN A 932 18.05 -47.47 48.11
N MET A 933 18.85 -46.72 47.36
CA MET A 933 19.38 -47.13 46.06
C MET A 933 20.44 -48.24 46.22
N ARG A 934 20.33 -49.32 45.44
CA ARG A 934 21.48 -50.20 45.12
C ARG A 934 21.90 -49.89 43.68
N GLY A 935 22.98 -49.12 43.50
CA GLY A 935 23.60 -48.83 42.20
C GLY A 935 23.55 -47.35 41.78
N PRO A 936 24.40 -46.93 40.81
CA PRO A 936 24.50 -45.55 40.36
C PRO A 936 23.21 -45.07 39.65
N PRO A 937 22.93 -43.76 39.64
CA PRO A 937 21.65 -43.18 39.23
C PRO A 937 21.35 -43.38 37.72
N PRO A 938 20.07 -43.34 37.31
CA PRO A 938 19.63 -43.65 35.94
C PRO A 938 20.06 -42.64 34.86
N ASP A 939 20.61 -41.49 35.24
CA ASP A 939 20.93 -40.39 34.33
C ASP A 939 22.16 -40.62 33.43
N ALA A 940 22.75 -41.82 33.45
CA ALA A 940 23.91 -42.18 32.64
C ALA A 940 23.57 -42.78 31.24
N TYR A 941 22.29 -42.91 30.86
CA TYR A 941 21.89 -43.58 29.59
C TYR A 941 21.32 -42.66 28.50
N ILE A 942 21.48 -41.33 28.61
CA ILE A 942 21.18 -40.41 27.51
C ILE A 942 22.50 -39.88 26.94
N GLY A 943 23.27 -40.79 26.34
CA GLY A 943 24.45 -40.51 25.54
C GLY A 943 24.42 -41.41 24.32
N SER A 944 24.75 -40.84 23.16
CA SER A 944 24.72 -41.41 21.81
C SER A 944 25.14 -42.90 21.72
N PRO A 945 24.61 -43.68 20.74
CA PRO A 945 25.13 -45.02 20.49
C PRO A 945 26.54 -44.88 19.93
N SER A 946 27.55 -45.02 20.79
CA SER A 946 28.90 -45.29 20.36
C SER A 946 29.01 -46.81 20.20
N ASN A 947 29.25 -47.23 18.96
CA ASN A 947 29.80 -48.54 18.66
C ASN A 947 31.12 -48.64 19.44
N ASP A 948 31.16 -49.44 20.50
CA ASP A 948 32.30 -50.33 20.80
C ASP A 948 31.99 -51.22 22.01
N SER A 949 32.01 -52.54 21.75
CA SER A 949 32.19 -53.66 22.69
C SER A 949 31.10 -53.97 23.74
N PRO A 950 30.73 -55.25 23.94
CA PRO A 950 29.77 -55.63 24.98
C PRO A 950 30.37 -55.43 26.39
N PRO A 951 29.65 -54.85 27.35
CA PRO A 951 30.12 -54.77 28.73
C PRO A 951 30.14 -56.18 29.34
N LYS A 952 31.30 -56.56 29.88
CA LYS A 952 31.51 -57.79 30.63
C LYS A 952 30.59 -57.84 31.85
N GLU A 953 30.03 -59.03 32.10
CA GLU A 953 29.28 -59.41 33.30
C GLU A 953 30.01 -58.98 34.58
N ALA A 954 29.48 -57.96 35.26
CA ALA A 954 29.89 -57.64 36.62
C ALA A 954 29.13 -58.57 37.58
N ALA A 955 29.89 -59.41 38.26
CA ALA A 955 29.46 -60.40 39.22
C ALA A 955 28.44 -59.87 40.25
N ARG A 956 27.37 -60.64 40.44
CA ARG A 956 26.41 -60.48 41.54
C ARG A 956 27.14 -60.69 42.87
N SER A 957 27.40 -59.63 43.62
CA SER A 957 27.74 -59.73 45.03
C SER A 957 26.45 -60.02 45.82
N GLU A 958 26.21 -61.28 46.15
CA GLU A 958 25.20 -61.72 47.11
C GLU A 958 25.62 -61.32 48.53
N GLY A 959 24.92 -60.33 49.08
CA GLY A 959 24.83 -60.09 50.52
C GLY A 959 23.34 -60.03 50.90
N PRO A 960 22.89 -60.79 51.92
CA PRO A 960 21.47 -60.96 52.23
C PRO A 960 20.93 -59.73 52.95
N GLY A 961 20.38 -58.78 52.21
CA GLY A 961 19.62 -57.67 52.77
C GLY A 961 18.24 -58.14 53.24
N HIS A 962 18.17 -58.72 54.45
CA HIS A 962 16.93 -59.15 55.13
C HIS A 962 16.12 -57.95 55.66
N GLY A 963 15.66 -57.06 54.79
CA GLY A 963 14.72 -56.03 55.20
C GLY A 963 13.56 -55.87 54.22
N PRO A 964 12.44 -55.29 54.67
CA PRO A 964 11.25 -55.12 53.85
C PRO A 964 11.53 -54.26 52.61
N VAL A 965 10.97 -54.67 51.47
CA VAL A 965 10.93 -53.95 50.19
C VAL A 965 10.04 -52.73 50.28
N VAL A 966 8.96 -52.80 51.07
CA VAL A 966 8.11 -51.65 51.43
C VAL A 966 7.90 -51.66 52.93
N SER A 967 8.16 -50.56 53.62
CA SER A 967 7.93 -50.40 55.06
C SER A 967 7.21 -49.08 55.32
N MET A 968 6.05 -49.14 55.98
CA MET A 968 5.28 -47.98 56.44
C MET A 968 5.24 -47.98 57.97
N ARG A 969 5.45 -46.80 58.57
CA ARG A 969 5.45 -46.61 60.03
C ARG A 969 4.57 -45.42 60.40
N ASN A 970 3.48 -45.67 61.14
CA ASN A 970 2.48 -44.69 61.57
C ASN A 970 2.07 -43.71 60.45
N ALA A 971 1.88 -44.21 59.23
CA ALA A 971 1.64 -43.37 58.06
C ALA A 971 0.17 -42.91 57.98
N ASP A 972 -0.03 -41.60 58.01
CA ASP A 972 -1.33 -40.95 57.77
C ASP A 972 -1.41 -40.51 56.29
N LEU A 973 -2.37 -41.06 55.55
CA LEU A 973 -2.48 -40.89 54.09
C LEU A 973 -3.79 -40.19 53.72
N GLY A 974 -3.71 -39.28 52.76
CA GLY A 974 -4.89 -38.58 52.26
C GLY A 974 -4.57 -37.63 51.11
N TRP A 975 -5.63 -37.16 50.45
CA TRP A 975 -5.52 -36.15 49.39
C TRP A 975 -5.73 -34.75 50.01
N ASP A 976 -4.91 -33.78 49.61
CA ASP A 976 -4.97 -32.39 50.10
C ASP A 976 -5.01 -32.25 51.62
N GLU A 977 -6.04 -31.62 52.22
CA GLU A 977 -6.17 -31.45 53.68
C GLU A 977 -6.89 -32.64 54.36
N GLU A 978 -7.57 -33.50 53.61
CA GLU A 978 -8.33 -34.62 54.15
C GLU A 978 -7.43 -35.85 54.40
N VAL A 979 -7.50 -36.47 55.57
CA VAL A 979 -6.78 -37.73 55.90
C VAL A 979 -7.77 -38.88 55.88
N LEU A 980 -7.57 -39.84 54.98
CA LEU A 980 -8.50 -40.96 54.74
C LEU A 980 -8.01 -42.28 55.36
N LEU A 981 -6.71 -42.43 55.57
CA LEU A 981 -6.11 -43.59 56.26
C LEU A 981 -5.19 -43.07 57.36
N LYS A 982 -5.34 -43.57 58.59
CA LYS A 982 -4.57 -43.10 59.76
C LYS A 982 -3.76 -44.23 60.38
N GLY A 983 -2.53 -43.95 60.79
CA GLY A 983 -1.68 -44.83 61.59
C GLY A 983 -1.26 -46.13 60.89
N ILE A 984 -1.05 -46.11 59.57
CA ILE A 984 -0.72 -47.32 58.79
C ILE A 984 0.68 -47.83 59.14
N ASN A 985 0.77 -49.08 59.56
CA ASN A 985 2.01 -49.82 59.79
C ASN A 985 1.99 -51.10 58.94
N MET A 986 2.95 -51.26 58.03
CA MET A 986 2.98 -52.39 57.10
C MET A 986 4.42 -52.64 56.63
N ASP A 987 4.87 -53.89 56.67
CA ASP A 987 6.12 -54.34 56.08
C ASP A 987 5.85 -55.40 55.01
N VAL A 988 6.53 -55.29 53.88
CA VAL A 988 6.43 -56.22 52.75
C VAL A 988 7.83 -56.71 52.42
N ALA A 989 8.12 -57.99 52.61
CA ALA A 989 9.40 -58.58 52.23
C ALA A 989 9.46 -58.96 50.74
N LYS A 990 10.68 -59.15 50.22
CA LYS A 990 10.87 -59.58 48.83
C LYS A 990 10.37 -61.01 48.65
N GLY A 991 9.53 -61.24 47.65
CA GLY A 991 8.93 -62.55 47.36
C GLY A 991 7.58 -62.79 48.06
N GLU A 992 7.09 -61.82 48.83
CA GLU A 992 5.75 -61.91 49.42
C GLU A 992 4.65 -61.52 48.43
N HIS A 993 3.52 -62.22 48.51
CA HIS A 993 2.31 -61.93 47.76
C HIS A 993 1.23 -61.44 48.72
N ILE A 994 0.89 -60.15 48.62
CA ILE A 994 -0.07 -59.51 49.53
C ILE A 994 -1.34 -59.16 48.78
N VAL A 995 -2.48 -59.54 49.36
CA VAL A 995 -3.80 -59.17 48.85
C VAL A 995 -4.42 -58.13 49.79
N ILE A 996 -4.75 -56.96 49.25
CA ILE A 996 -5.38 -55.85 50.00
C ILE A 996 -6.89 -55.91 49.78
N THR A 997 -7.66 -56.00 50.87
CA THR A 997 -9.13 -56.08 50.83
C THR A 997 -9.80 -54.91 51.56
N GLY A 998 -11.04 -54.59 51.19
CA GLY A 998 -11.85 -53.57 51.87
C GLY A 998 -13.05 -53.11 51.02
N VAL A 999 -13.97 -52.33 51.60
CA VAL A 999 -15.15 -51.79 50.90
C VAL A 999 -14.77 -50.79 49.79
N VAL A 1000 -15.66 -50.56 48.81
CA VAL A 1000 -15.41 -49.54 47.76
C VAL A 1000 -15.27 -48.17 48.44
N GLY A 1001 -14.22 -47.42 48.08
CA GLY A 1001 -13.91 -46.13 48.73
C GLY A 1001 -13.05 -46.20 49.99
N SER A 1002 -12.67 -47.38 50.48
CA SER A 1002 -11.85 -47.57 51.70
C SER A 1002 -10.37 -47.14 51.60
N GLY A 1003 -9.97 -46.34 50.60
CA GLY A 1003 -8.59 -45.89 50.46
C GLY A 1003 -7.58 -46.89 49.85
N LYS A 1004 -7.99 -48.01 49.24
CA LYS A 1004 -7.06 -48.98 48.58
C LYS A 1004 -6.14 -48.33 47.54
N SER A 1005 -6.72 -47.55 46.63
CA SER A 1005 -5.95 -46.84 45.59
C SER A 1005 -5.04 -45.78 46.19
N LEU A 1006 -5.49 -45.13 47.27
CA LEU A 1006 -4.70 -44.15 48.02
C LEU A 1006 -3.45 -44.81 48.63
N LEU A 1007 -3.61 -45.97 49.28
CA LEU A 1007 -2.51 -46.76 49.83
C LEU A 1007 -1.48 -47.16 48.76
N LEU A 1008 -1.93 -47.67 47.62
CA LEU A 1008 -1.04 -48.02 46.50
C LEU A 1008 -0.33 -46.81 45.91
N ASN A 1009 -1.03 -45.69 45.75
CA ASN A 1009 -0.45 -44.43 45.26
C ASN A 1009 0.58 -43.85 46.25
N SER A 1010 0.38 -44.02 47.56
CA SER A 1010 1.38 -43.66 48.58
C SER A 1010 2.64 -44.52 48.48
N ILE A 1011 2.50 -45.83 48.23
CA ILE A 1011 3.66 -46.71 48.02
C ILE A 1011 4.41 -46.34 46.74
N LEU A 1012 3.72 -45.88 45.70
CA LEU A 1012 4.32 -45.36 44.45
C LEU A 1012 4.95 -43.96 44.60
N GLY A 1013 4.74 -43.30 45.75
CA GLY A 1013 5.21 -41.94 46.01
C GLY A 1013 4.37 -40.85 45.33
N GLU A 1014 3.18 -41.18 44.84
CA GLU A 1014 2.23 -40.22 44.24
C GLU A 1014 1.45 -39.44 45.34
N VAL A 1015 1.42 -39.97 46.56
CA VAL A 1015 0.76 -39.37 47.73
C VAL A 1015 1.78 -39.29 48.86
N GLN A 1016 2.00 -38.08 49.38
CA GLN A 1016 2.86 -37.87 50.54
C GLN A 1016 2.16 -38.30 51.84
N PRO A 1017 2.87 -38.97 52.77
CA PRO A 1017 2.35 -39.18 54.11
C PRO A 1017 2.29 -37.83 54.86
N LYS A 1018 1.17 -37.53 55.52
CA LYS A 1018 1.04 -36.30 56.33
C LYS A 1018 1.68 -36.44 57.71
N ALA A 1019 1.76 -37.67 58.20
CA ALA A 1019 2.49 -38.08 59.40
C ALA A 1019 3.06 -39.50 59.17
N GLY A 1020 4.11 -39.86 59.89
CA GLY A 1020 4.80 -41.16 59.73
C GLY A 1020 5.79 -41.20 58.56
N SER A 1021 6.30 -42.39 58.22
CA SER A 1021 7.28 -42.59 57.14
C SER A 1021 6.97 -43.78 56.25
N ILE A 1022 7.40 -43.68 54.99
CA ILE A 1022 7.30 -44.73 53.97
C ILE A 1022 8.70 -44.97 53.39
N GLN A 1023 9.20 -46.19 53.47
CA GLN A 1023 10.48 -46.62 52.89
C GLN A 1023 10.23 -47.64 51.78
N VAL A 1024 10.91 -47.50 50.65
CA VAL A 1024 10.85 -48.45 49.53
C VAL A 1024 12.26 -48.80 49.06
N ARG A 1025 12.58 -50.10 48.98
CA ARG A 1025 13.91 -50.61 48.58
C ARG A 1025 13.86 -51.27 47.19
N GLY A 1026 14.78 -50.90 46.30
CA GLY A 1026 14.87 -51.44 44.94
C GLY A 1026 14.05 -50.64 43.92
N ILE A 1027 14.71 -50.09 42.90
CA ILE A 1027 14.13 -49.09 42.00
C ILE A 1027 13.56 -49.78 40.77
N GLY A 1028 12.29 -50.15 40.87
CA GLY A 1028 11.53 -50.73 39.78
C GLY A 1028 10.20 -51.27 40.28
N VAL A 1029 9.17 -50.43 40.27
CA VAL A 1029 7.80 -50.82 40.62
C VAL A 1029 6.96 -50.91 39.34
N ALA A 1030 6.39 -52.08 39.08
CA ALA A 1030 5.34 -52.28 38.11
C ALA A 1030 3.99 -51.91 38.72
N TYR A 1031 3.23 -51.09 38.01
CA TYR A 1031 1.89 -50.69 38.43
C TYR A 1031 0.90 -50.88 37.30
N CYS A 1032 -0.16 -51.64 37.57
CA CYS A 1032 -1.33 -51.71 36.71
C CYS A 1032 -2.46 -50.93 37.39
N SER A 1033 -2.74 -49.74 36.85
CA SER A 1033 -3.81 -48.87 37.33
C SER A 1033 -5.19 -49.47 37.06
N GLN A 1034 -6.16 -49.05 37.89
CA GLN A 1034 -7.56 -49.42 37.71
C GLN A 1034 -8.13 -48.91 36.37
N THR A 1035 -7.69 -47.71 35.95
CA THR A 1035 -7.98 -47.15 34.63
C THR A 1035 -6.80 -47.43 33.72
N THR A 1036 -6.99 -48.28 32.71
CA THR A 1036 -5.94 -48.71 31.78
C THR A 1036 -5.46 -47.56 30.88
N TRP A 1037 -4.15 -47.39 30.76
CA TRP A 1037 -3.52 -46.47 29.80
C TRP A 1037 -2.67 -47.26 28.79
N LEU A 1038 -2.84 -46.96 27.51
CA LEU A 1038 -2.10 -47.57 26.39
C LEU A 1038 -1.55 -46.45 25.50
N GLU A 1039 -0.34 -46.64 24.99
CA GLU A 1039 0.26 -45.75 23.98
C GLU A 1039 -0.38 -46.02 22.61
N ASN A 1040 -0.40 -45.02 21.71
CA ASN A 1040 -0.87 -45.21 20.34
C ASN A 1040 0.15 -45.99 19.48
N LEU A 1041 0.41 -47.23 19.88
CA LEU A 1041 1.35 -48.17 19.26
C LEU A 1041 0.63 -49.47 18.93
N THR A 1042 1.27 -50.40 18.23
CA THR A 1042 0.69 -51.74 18.04
C THR A 1042 0.47 -52.44 19.39
N ALA A 1043 -0.43 -53.43 19.45
CA ALA A 1043 -0.62 -54.18 20.69
C ALA A 1043 0.67 -54.88 21.17
N TYR A 1044 1.48 -55.35 20.22
CA TYR A 1044 2.77 -55.96 20.51
C TYR A 1044 3.74 -54.95 21.13
N GLU A 1045 3.88 -53.76 20.54
CA GLU A 1045 4.75 -52.71 21.07
C GLU A 1045 4.29 -52.18 22.44
N ASN A 1046 2.98 -52.09 22.68
CA ASN A 1046 2.45 -51.69 23.99
C ASN A 1046 2.86 -52.66 25.12
N VAL A 1047 3.04 -53.95 24.80
CA VAL A 1047 3.45 -54.97 25.78
C VAL A 1047 4.98 -55.10 25.84
N PHE A 1048 5.66 -55.23 24.70
CA PHE A 1048 7.05 -55.71 24.66
C PHE A 1048 8.10 -54.65 24.32
N ARG A 1049 7.74 -53.43 23.89
CA ARG A 1049 8.71 -52.41 23.44
C ARG A 1049 9.80 -52.08 24.46
N ARG A 1050 9.52 -52.23 25.76
CA ARG A 1050 10.44 -51.92 26.87
C ARG A 1050 11.06 -53.16 27.52
N ALA A 1051 10.79 -54.35 27.00
CA ALA A 1051 11.33 -55.60 27.52
C ALA A 1051 12.59 -56.01 26.74
N ALA A 1052 13.51 -56.76 27.37
CA ALA A 1052 14.62 -57.38 26.65
C ALA A 1052 14.07 -58.37 25.60
N ASN A 1053 14.74 -58.50 24.45
CA ASN A 1053 14.36 -59.40 23.36
C ASN A 1053 14.52 -60.88 23.78
N ASP A 1054 13.57 -61.41 24.55
CA ASP A 1054 13.47 -62.83 24.91
C ASP A 1054 12.13 -63.38 24.40
N GLU A 1055 12.19 -64.01 23.24
CA GLU A 1055 11.01 -64.58 22.57
C GLU A 1055 10.34 -65.68 23.41
N ALA A 1056 11.11 -66.46 24.18
CA ALA A 1056 10.55 -67.53 25.02
C ALA A 1056 9.81 -66.96 26.25
N TRP A 1057 10.25 -65.81 26.75
CA TRP A 1057 9.51 -65.04 27.76
C TRP A 1057 8.23 -64.42 27.18
N TYR A 1058 8.30 -63.84 25.98
CA TYR A 1058 7.15 -63.23 25.32
C TYR A 1058 6.02 -64.24 25.11
N GLN A 1059 6.32 -65.44 24.60
CA GLN A 1059 5.32 -66.49 24.42
C GLN A 1059 4.67 -66.89 25.75
N ARG A 1060 5.45 -67.00 26.84
CA ARG A 1060 4.91 -67.29 28.19
C ARG A 1060 3.97 -66.20 28.70
N VAL A 1061 4.30 -64.93 28.46
CA VAL A 1061 3.45 -63.79 28.83
C VAL A 1061 2.16 -63.77 28.00
N ILE A 1062 2.26 -64.01 26.69
CA ILE A 1062 1.11 -64.09 25.78
C ILE A 1062 0.14 -65.19 26.23
N ASP A 1063 0.66 -66.34 26.64
CA ASP A 1063 -0.15 -67.47 27.11
C ASP A 1063 -0.73 -67.22 28.51
N ALA A 1064 0.08 -66.76 29.46
CA ALA A 1064 -0.35 -66.52 30.84
C ALA A 1064 -1.42 -65.41 30.94
N CYS A 1065 -1.30 -64.36 30.11
CA CYS A 1065 -2.27 -63.27 30.06
C CYS A 1065 -3.41 -63.52 29.06
N ALA A 1066 -3.48 -64.70 28.43
CA ALA A 1066 -4.46 -65.06 27.41
C ALA A 1066 -4.58 -64.01 26.28
N LEU A 1067 -3.43 -63.52 25.80
CA LEU A 1067 -3.33 -62.50 24.76
C LEU A 1067 -3.24 -63.11 23.35
N ARG A 1068 -3.03 -64.43 23.23
CA ARG A 1068 -2.79 -65.12 21.94
C ARG A 1068 -3.90 -64.83 20.92
N ASP A 1069 -5.14 -65.15 21.27
CA ASP A 1069 -6.30 -64.96 20.39
C ASP A 1069 -6.53 -63.48 20.04
N PHE A 1070 -6.26 -62.59 21.01
CA PHE A 1070 -6.37 -61.15 20.80
C PHE A 1070 -5.31 -60.64 19.81
N LEU A 1071 -4.03 -60.98 20.00
CA LEU A 1071 -2.94 -60.56 19.11
C LEU A 1071 -3.11 -61.10 17.67
N TYR A 1072 -3.64 -62.33 17.51
CA TYR A 1072 -3.94 -62.90 16.20
C TYR A 1072 -5.17 -62.29 15.51
N SER A 1073 -6.13 -61.74 16.28
CA SER A 1073 -7.35 -61.13 15.73
C SER A 1073 -7.15 -59.72 15.16
N GLN A 1074 -6.02 -59.07 15.48
CA GLN A 1074 -5.75 -57.69 15.07
C GLN A 1074 -5.02 -57.64 13.72
N PRO A 1075 -5.37 -56.71 12.81
CA PRO A 1075 -4.62 -56.52 11.57
C PRO A 1075 -3.16 -56.15 11.87
N SER A 1076 -2.21 -56.82 11.20
CA SER A 1076 -0.78 -56.56 11.39
C SER A 1076 -0.44 -55.09 11.14
N GLY A 1077 0.20 -54.44 12.11
CA GLY A 1077 0.64 -53.04 12.02
C GLY A 1077 -0.40 -51.99 12.45
N GLU A 1078 -1.62 -52.36 12.85
CA GLU A 1078 -2.59 -51.38 13.37
C GLU A 1078 -2.24 -50.93 14.80
N THR A 1079 -2.28 -49.61 15.03
CA THR A 1079 -2.07 -49.01 16.34
C THR A 1079 -3.29 -49.21 17.23
N ILE A 1080 -3.09 -49.70 18.45
CA ILE A 1080 -4.12 -49.95 19.46
C ILE A 1080 -3.99 -48.89 20.55
N GLY A 1081 -4.81 -47.84 20.44
CA GLY A 1081 -4.82 -46.72 21.37
C GLY A 1081 -6.08 -45.86 21.21
N THR A 1082 -6.05 -44.61 21.70
CA THR A 1082 -7.22 -43.71 21.75
C THR A 1082 -7.92 -43.49 20.40
N ASN A 1083 -7.24 -43.75 19.28
CA ASN A 1083 -7.74 -43.55 17.91
C ASN A 1083 -7.81 -44.81 17.01
N GLY A 1084 -7.57 -46.02 17.52
CA GLY A 1084 -7.23 -47.18 16.64
C GLY A 1084 -8.22 -48.34 16.58
N ALA A 1085 -8.39 -49.11 17.66
CA ALA A 1085 -9.20 -50.34 17.65
C ALA A 1085 -10.24 -50.35 18.78
N LYS A 1086 -11.45 -50.88 18.51
CA LYS A 1086 -12.51 -51.11 19.52
C LYS A 1086 -12.15 -52.31 20.40
N ILE A 1087 -11.19 -52.13 21.28
CA ILE A 1087 -10.83 -53.13 22.30
C ILE A 1087 -11.77 -53.02 23.50
N SER A 1088 -12.24 -54.16 24.01
CA SER A 1088 -13.09 -54.24 25.20
C SER A 1088 -12.32 -53.82 26.46
N GLY A 1089 -13.04 -53.45 27.52
CA GLY A 1089 -12.42 -53.11 28.80
C GLY A 1089 -11.58 -54.26 29.38
N GLY A 1090 -12.03 -55.51 29.19
CA GLY A 1090 -11.28 -56.70 29.61
C GLY A 1090 -10.01 -56.91 28.78
N GLU A 1091 -10.02 -56.67 27.48
CA GLU A 1091 -8.83 -56.76 26.62
C GLU A 1091 -7.79 -55.67 26.95
N LYS A 1092 -8.25 -54.43 27.19
CA LYS A 1092 -7.38 -53.34 27.67
C LYS A 1092 -6.66 -53.73 28.95
N GLN A 1093 -7.40 -54.32 29.89
CA GLN A 1093 -6.88 -54.65 31.21
C GLN A 1093 -5.89 -55.83 31.16
N ARG A 1094 -6.10 -56.80 30.26
CA ARG A 1094 -5.14 -57.88 30.00
C ARG A 1094 -3.85 -57.37 29.35
N LEU A 1095 -3.93 -56.41 28.42
CA LEU A 1095 -2.75 -55.82 27.78
C LEU A 1095 -1.87 -55.03 28.75
N THR A 1096 -2.46 -54.29 29.69
CA THR A 1096 -1.71 -53.45 30.65
C THR A 1096 -1.14 -54.22 31.84
N ALA A 1097 -1.43 -55.52 31.96
CA ALA A 1097 -1.05 -56.33 33.12
C ALA A 1097 0.45 -56.69 33.18
N TYR A 1098 1.20 -56.45 32.10
CA TYR A 1098 2.60 -56.86 31.96
C TYR A 1098 3.61 -55.75 32.33
N SER A 1099 4.70 -56.12 33.01
CA SER A 1099 5.89 -55.30 33.25
C SER A 1099 7.05 -56.17 33.76
N ASP A 1100 8.31 -55.79 33.52
CA ASP A 1100 9.52 -56.55 33.91
C ASP A 1100 10.27 -55.86 35.07
N ARG A 1101 9.65 -55.80 36.26
CA ARG A 1101 10.13 -54.98 37.40
C ARG A 1101 10.11 -55.78 38.71
N GLN A 1102 10.76 -55.26 39.76
CA GLN A 1102 11.04 -56.02 40.99
C GLN A 1102 9.85 -56.13 41.98
N ALA A 1103 8.89 -55.20 41.92
CA ALA A 1103 7.67 -55.20 42.73
C ALA A 1103 6.44 -54.95 41.84
N TYR A 1104 5.32 -55.63 42.10
CA TYR A 1104 4.10 -55.57 41.27
C TYR A 1104 2.89 -55.15 42.10
N PHE A 1105 2.20 -54.09 41.67
CA PHE A 1105 0.92 -53.67 42.24
C PHE A 1105 -0.18 -53.71 41.18
N MET A 1106 -1.26 -54.41 41.48
CA MET A 1106 -2.47 -54.48 40.65
C MET A 1106 -3.66 -53.92 41.41
N ASN A 1107 -4.37 -52.97 40.81
CA ASN A 1107 -5.57 -52.38 41.40
C ASN A 1107 -6.83 -52.85 40.63
N TRP A 1108 -7.76 -53.55 41.31
CA TRP A 1108 -8.91 -54.21 40.67
C TRP A 1108 -10.27 -53.81 41.27
N ILE A 1109 -11.33 -53.75 40.44
CA ILE A 1109 -12.73 -53.63 40.87
C ILE A 1109 -13.46 -54.94 40.60
N ARG A 1110 -14.18 -55.41 41.62
CA ARG A 1110 -15.11 -56.54 41.56
C ARG A 1110 -16.30 -56.19 40.67
N GLN A 1111 -16.35 -56.69 39.43
CA GLN A 1111 -17.60 -56.78 38.66
C GLN A 1111 -17.94 -58.26 38.40
N SER A 1112 -19.03 -58.69 39.02
CA SER A 1112 -19.95 -59.79 38.67
C SER A 1112 -19.40 -61.00 37.87
N SER A 1113 -19.25 -62.10 38.61
CA SER A 1113 -19.61 -63.48 38.24
C SER A 1113 -19.13 -64.08 36.90
N MET A 1114 -17.82 -64.21 36.66
CA MET A 1114 -17.30 -65.34 35.85
C MET A 1114 -15.78 -65.59 35.89
N LEU A 1115 -15.03 -65.11 36.89
CA LEU A 1115 -13.56 -65.13 36.86
C LEU A 1115 -12.89 -65.58 38.17
N LEU A 1116 -13.53 -66.44 38.97
CA LEU A 1116 -12.85 -67.07 40.11
C LEU A 1116 -11.96 -68.27 39.70
N ARG A 1117 -11.95 -68.67 38.42
CA ARG A 1117 -11.15 -69.81 37.91
C ARG A 1117 -9.85 -69.41 37.21
N THR A 1118 -9.57 -68.11 37.04
CA THR A 1118 -8.42 -67.63 36.24
C THR A 1118 -7.52 -66.66 37.01
N VAL A 1119 -7.46 -66.78 38.34
CA VAL A 1119 -6.59 -65.95 39.20
C VAL A 1119 -5.30 -66.69 39.62
N THR A 1120 -5.06 -67.90 39.12
CA THR A 1120 -3.90 -68.72 39.50
C THR A 1120 -2.93 -68.93 38.33
N ALA A 1121 -2.39 -67.84 37.76
CA ALA A 1121 -1.18 -67.88 36.93
C ALA A 1121 -0.75 -66.45 36.55
N LEU A 1122 -0.02 -65.77 37.42
CA LEU A 1122 0.88 -64.71 36.96
C LEU A 1122 2.30 -65.08 37.39
N VAL A 1123 3.20 -65.04 36.42
CA VAL A 1123 4.45 -65.78 36.33
C VAL A 1123 5.46 -65.36 37.41
N LEU A 1124 5.88 -66.31 38.24
CA LEU A 1124 7.20 -66.36 38.85
C LEU A 1124 8.02 -67.47 38.16
N PRO A 1125 9.36 -67.37 38.09
CA PRO A 1125 10.20 -68.45 37.60
C PRO A 1125 9.91 -69.76 38.35
N THR A 1126 9.92 -70.85 37.59
CA THR A 1126 9.32 -72.17 37.85
C THR A 1126 9.89 -72.99 39.03
N GLU A 1127 10.67 -72.41 39.95
CA GLU A 1127 11.31 -73.16 41.05
C GLU A 1127 10.73 -72.88 42.46
N CYS A 1128 9.73 -72.01 42.61
CA CYS A 1128 9.08 -71.76 43.91
C CYS A 1128 7.56 -71.95 43.84
N LEU A 1129 7.11 -73.19 43.66
CA LEU A 1129 5.69 -73.56 43.65
C LEU A 1129 5.28 -74.22 44.98
N GLN A 1130 5.23 -73.41 46.04
CA GLN A 1130 4.38 -73.65 47.21
C GLN A 1130 3.74 -72.32 47.61
N LEU A 1131 2.54 -72.04 47.09
CA LEU A 1131 1.74 -70.89 47.47
C LEU A 1131 1.08 -71.16 48.84
N THR A 1132 1.72 -70.72 49.92
CA THR A 1132 1.01 -70.42 51.17
C THR A 1132 0.68 -68.92 51.17
N THR A 1133 -0.58 -68.56 50.90
CA THR A 1133 -1.10 -67.20 51.18
C THR A 1133 -0.96 -66.95 52.68
N LYS A 1134 0.02 -66.14 53.08
CA LYS A 1134 0.34 -65.94 54.50
C LYS A 1134 -0.41 -64.79 55.15
N ASP A 1135 -0.74 -63.70 54.44
CA ASP A 1135 -1.34 -62.51 55.08
C ASP A 1135 -2.40 -61.79 54.22
N ILE A 1136 -3.57 -61.49 54.81
CA ILE A 1136 -4.64 -60.65 54.24
C ILE A 1136 -4.62 -59.30 54.95
N PHE A 1137 -4.40 -58.22 54.21
CA PHE A 1137 -4.44 -56.86 54.78
C PHE A 1137 -5.83 -56.25 54.57
N ASP A 1138 -6.64 -56.22 55.64
CA ASP A 1138 -8.04 -55.79 55.61
C ASP A 1138 -8.21 -54.34 56.11
N LEU A 1139 -8.49 -53.42 55.19
CA LEU A 1139 -8.72 -52.00 55.48
C LEU A 1139 -10.07 -51.74 56.18
N SER A 1140 -10.98 -52.73 56.25
CA SER A 1140 -12.31 -52.53 56.85
C SER A 1140 -12.33 -52.54 58.39
N ARG A 1141 -11.22 -52.92 59.03
CA ARG A 1141 -11.06 -52.95 60.50
C ARG A 1141 -10.37 -51.71 61.08
N MET A 1142 -10.03 -50.73 60.25
CA MET A 1142 -9.34 -49.51 60.67
C MET A 1142 -10.34 -48.39 60.96
N PRO A 1143 -10.06 -47.50 61.94
CA PRO A 1143 -10.90 -46.33 62.18
C PRO A 1143 -10.76 -45.35 60.99
N ILE A 1144 -11.88 -45.08 60.32
CA ILE A 1144 -12.02 -44.05 59.28
C ILE A 1144 -12.09 -42.68 59.97
#